data_AF-A0A397THM5-F1
#
_entry.id   AF-A0A397THM5-F1
#
_cell.length_a   1.000
_cell.length_b   1.000
_cell.length_c   1.000
_cell.angle_alpha   90.00
_cell.angle_beta   90.00
_cell.angle_gamma   90.00
#
_symmetry.space_group_name_H-M   'P 1'
#
loop_
_entity.id
_entity.type
_entity.pdbx_description
1 polymer ?
#
loop_
_entity_poly.entity_id
_entity_poly.type
_entity_poly.pdbx_seq_one_letter_code
_entity_poly.pdbx_strand_id
1 'polypeptide(L)'
;MDLIELLKDSNDDEQKQDILLKQCLKTSELDLDEFIDNLSRSFDIYLSTLHTFISHICNKYLRVNPKVDSRWYTLLANFTSSIITVVFMDNLHNSDLLGFCELLHKCIELLWWSCNKKKINQSHLAFQTIKLIFSAIMDTDGVLEVLVSEVYGRRCLKRILFDFNMINQIERVELLRAVDVIAALVEKCSEHKNDLSLSESFSVYKACTALMETLGNHQSANRKQADFHNNLKSLSIKDDLALLRMTVPQKLSDLPHFLLALEQRKIDSFSDLIGFLPCTSCHKRALNYMYPKKYVLEEEYATPECFRLPFEFDEEDYKLGPWDILLSEDTIKDLQQLESKPEVIRAVMKKLGHISSGEWNKYKLRSTVRTSAIPVYEVLLPDNGLKILWQIDYGFTIRSGSHTQLVKIWTVTANKERIDKILKNLLIVHTFMQSHLCKVERMGKNNNCLPMVFNEEQTKSSDKYRLNSLKSDDESLEIHKMLITNKFIPLSTNLYKSLVLGGLNFTFQVSEKEYEIINCPTSAIIIGRSGTGKTTCIVFRQIASYLNSQLSPDDKVFHKRQIFITMSPNLRHRVKKYFDNIRESAILARTKMTNAQFREYREKKDEESGIESKMHEEKDEEEELNGIPDSFNHLQLTDKYFPLFITFDKFSKMLQGTYGISNRDITKQKKYDTDNIDSFDKGKFEPNRKSSFINTEDKNFVDYNRFQKKYWPSLNDRCRQKFDCVLVYSEFSIIKGSNPEVDYLSREDYRNISIKKYPAFTYNRDLIYDLFLQYEKMKARNDDYDSMDRTLAISHCAKKKTLGGLHIHEVYIDECQDNHIVDIALILKVFELANSIFLAGDIAQCIARGSSFRFQDLRALMYKWELTRTPTNHRSVLKPKKFELNFNYRSHNGILRLANSVVKLIRDFFPNSIDPLSPEHSEVDGPQPIIFDGFQEKHFSSFFVGNKENEQNEHSFTYSICMDTKCRKQTTLSQKQSSFIEFGADQVIIVRDDETKLYVMKLIGKAGLVMTVFEAKGMEFNDVLLYNFFTDSPACRKWRVILSALSENSDPVPTFSYEKHYILSSELKHLYVAITRARQRIWICEENKERFT
;
A
#
# COMPACT_ATOMS: atom_id res chain seq x y z
N MET A 1 39.36 35.71 -13.09
CA MET A 1 38.20 35.12 -12.40
C MET A 1 38.63 33.73 -11.99
N ASP A 2 38.43 33.39 -10.72
CA ASP A 2 38.69 32.03 -10.24
C ASP A 2 37.75 31.06 -10.97
N LEU A 3 38.32 30.04 -11.63
CA LEU A 3 37.55 29.04 -12.37
C LEU A 3 36.60 28.26 -11.45
N ILE A 4 36.93 28.14 -10.16
CA ILE A 4 36.07 27.51 -9.14
C ILE A 4 34.84 28.39 -8.82
N GLU A 5 35.00 29.70 -8.69
CA GLU A 5 33.88 30.62 -8.48
C GLU A 5 32.94 30.62 -9.68
N LEU A 6 33.48 30.62 -10.90
CA LEU A 6 32.70 30.48 -12.13
C LEU A 6 31.96 29.15 -12.22
N LEU A 7 32.57 28.04 -11.80
CA LEU A 7 31.91 26.75 -11.75
C LEU A 7 30.72 26.77 -10.79
N LYS A 8 30.87 27.35 -9.59
CA LYS A 8 29.79 27.52 -8.60
C LYS A 8 28.65 28.40 -9.13
N ASP A 9 28.98 29.52 -9.77
CA ASP A 9 28.03 30.50 -10.29
C ASP A 9 27.32 30.08 -11.59
N SER A 10 27.77 28.97 -12.21
CA SER A 10 27.27 28.45 -13.48
C SER A 10 26.17 27.38 -13.35
N ASN A 11 25.79 26.99 -12.13
CA ASN A 11 24.61 26.13 -11.94
C ASN A 11 23.37 26.86 -12.49
N ASP A 12 22.69 26.21 -13.45
CA ASP A 12 21.47 26.68 -14.13
C ASP A 12 21.59 27.83 -15.17
N ASP A 13 22.80 28.24 -15.57
CA ASP A 13 23.00 29.26 -16.62
C ASP A 13 23.89 28.73 -17.77
N GLU A 14 23.26 28.34 -18.88
CA GLU A 14 23.94 27.83 -20.08
C GLU A 14 24.98 28.80 -20.66
N GLN A 15 24.77 30.12 -20.53
CA GLN A 15 25.72 31.12 -21.04
C GLN A 15 26.97 31.17 -20.17
N LYS A 16 26.82 31.09 -18.84
CA LYS A 16 27.97 31.02 -17.92
C LYS A 16 28.75 29.72 -18.07
N GLN A 17 28.08 28.60 -18.30
CA GLN A 17 28.74 27.32 -18.58
C GLN A 17 29.55 27.38 -19.89
N ASP A 18 29.04 28.07 -20.93
CA ASP A 18 29.80 28.31 -22.15
C ASP A 18 31.02 29.21 -21.95
N ILE A 19 30.92 30.21 -21.07
CA ILE A 19 32.03 31.09 -20.69
C ILE A 19 33.09 30.29 -19.94
N LEU A 20 32.68 29.47 -18.96
CA LEU A 20 33.56 28.59 -18.20
C LEU A 20 34.33 27.64 -19.12
N LEU A 21 33.63 26.94 -20.03
CA LEU A 21 34.28 26.07 -21.01
C LEU A 21 35.29 26.83 -21.89
N LYS A 22 34.93 28.02 -22.38
CA LYS A 22 35.85 28.83 -23.20
C LYS A 22 37.08 29.28 -22.42
N GLN A 23 36.96 29.55 -21.12
CA GLN A 23 38.08 29.90 -20.27
C GLN A 23 38.95 28.68 -19.97
N CYS A 24 38.39 27.55 -19.55
CA CYS A 24 39.14 26.30 -19.34
C CYS A 24 39.98 25.89 -20.57
N LEU A 25 39.50 26.16 -21.79
CA LEU A 25 40.22 25.84 -23.03
C LEU A 25 41.25 26.89 -23.48
N LYS A 26 41.26 28.11 -22.91
CA LYS A 26 42.12 29.23 -23.34
C LYS A 26 43.12 29.71 -22.27
N THR A 27 42.91 29.32 -21.03
CA THR A 27 43.72 29.67 -19.86
C THR A 27 45.11 29.00 -19.92
N SER A 28 46.08 29.49 -19.13
CA SER A 28 47.42 28.91 -19.05
C SER A 28 47.39 27.49 -18.46
N GLU A 29 48.38 26.66 -18.81
CA GLU A 29 48.47 25.27 -18.32
C GLU A 29 48.53 25.21 -16.78
N LEU A 30 49.26 26.14 -16.14
CA LEU A 30 49.37 26.25 -14.68
C LEU A 30 48.03 26.53 -13.98
N ASP A 31 47.26 27.48 -14.50
CA ASP A 31 45.96 27.86 -13.92
C ASP A 31 44.90 26.76 -14.13
N LEU A 32 45.02 26.00 -15.24
CA LEU A 32 44.14 24.86 -15.51
C LEU A 32 44.47 23.68 -14.58
N ASP A 33 45.75 23.40 -14.35
CA ASP A 33 46.20 22.37 -13.43
C ASP A 33 45.77 22.68 -11.99
N GLU A 34 45.87 23.94 -11.55
CA GLU A 34 45.37 24.38 -10.24
C GLU A 34 43.86 24.18 -10.10
N PHE A 35 43.08 24.49 -11.14
CA PHE A 35 41.64 24.26 -11.16
C PHE A 35 41.30 22.76 -11.04
N ILE A 36 41.99 21.91 -11.79
CA ILE A 36 41.74 20.46 -11.81
C ILE A 36 42.19 19.80 -10.48
N ASP A 37 43.30 20.23 -9.90
CA ASP A 37 43.78 19.80 -8.59
C ASP A 37 42.79 20.19 -7.48
N ASN A 38 42.20 21.39 -7.55
CA ASN A 38 41.14 21.82 -6.64
C ASN A 38 39.85 20.99 -6.78
N LEU A 39 39.49 20.58 -8.00
CA LEU A 39 38.37 19.66 -8.23
C LEU A 39 38.65 18.27 -7.63
N SER A 40 39.88 17.78 -7.74
CA SER A 40 40.28 16.48 -7.18
C SER A 40 40.23 16.48 -5.65
N ARG A 41 40.80 17.50 -4.99
CA ARG A 41 40.84 17.60 -3.51
C ARG A 41 39.49 17.75 -2.82
N SER A 42 38.49 18.28 -3.53
CA SER A 42 37.15 18.57 -2.99
C SER A 42 36.06 17.95 -3.85
N PHE A 43 36.34 16.78 -4.41
CA PHE A 43 35.51 16.13 -5.40
C PHE A 43 34.06 15.92 -4.93
N ASP A 44 33.84 15.47 -3.70
CA ASP A 44 32.50 15.23 -3.15
C ASP A 44 31.63 16.48 -3.10
N ILE A 45 32.25 17.65 -2.86
CA ILE A 45 31.57 18.96 -2.83
C ILE A 45 31.22 19.41 -4.25
N TYR A 46 32.10 19.16 -5.21
CA TYR A 46 31.97 19.63 -6.58
C TYR A 46 31.30 18.64 -7.53
N LEU A 47 31.05 17.39 -7.11
CA LEU A 47 30.54 16.31 -7.94
C LEU A 47 29.26 16.70 -8.67
N SER A 48 28.27 17.26 -7.95
CA SER A 48 26.99 17.67 -8.54
C SER A 48 27.16 18.80 -9.56
N THR A 49 27.98 19.81 -9.25
CA THR A 49 28.20 20.97 -10.12
C THR A 49 29.03 20.59 -11.37
N LEU A 50 30.04 19.75 -11.19
CA LEU A 50 30.84 19.20 -12.27
C LEU A 50 29.99 18.29 -13.17
N HIS A 51 29.07 17.52 -12.59
CA HIS A 51 28.10 16.71 -13.35
C HIS A 51 27.19 17.57 -14.21
N THR A 52 26.61 18.64 -13.67
CA THR A 52 25.79 19.59 -14.44
C THR A 52 26.59 20.19 -15.60
N PHE A 53 27.81 20.66 -15.33
CA PHE A 53 28.68 21.27 -16.32
C PHE A 53 29.06 20.30 -17.47
N ILE A 54 29.54 19.09 -17.15
CA ILE A 54 29.88 18.09 -18.16
C ILE A 54 28.65 17.62 -18.93
N SER A 55 27.49 17.52 -18.26
CA SER A 55 26.21 17.17 -18.91
C SER A 55 25.77 18.21 -19.92
N HIS A 56 25.95 19.50 -19.64
CA HIS A 56 25.70 20.59 -20.59
C HIS A 56 26.59 20.44 -21.83
N ILE A 57 27.90 20.22 -21.63
CA ILE A 57 28.85 20.01 -22.72
C ILE A 57 28.43 18.81 -23.58
N CYS A 58 28.11 17.68 -22.97
CA CYS A 58 27.60 16.50 -23.67
C CYS A 58 26.33 16.81 -24.49
N ASN A 59 25.32 17.42 -23.86
CA ASN A 59 24.06 17.72 -24.53
C ASN A 59 24.21 18.67 -25.71
N LYS A 60 25.09 19.68 -25.57
CA LYS A 60 25.32 20.69 -26.59
C LYS A 60 26.13 20.15 -27.77
N TYR A 61 27.21 19.42 -27.51
CA TYR A 61 28.19 19.06 -28.54
C TYR A 61 28.02 17.65 -29.10
N LEU A 62 27.43 16.70 -28.35
CA LEU A 62 27.15 15.35 -28.89
C LEU A 62 25.90 15.31 -29.78
N ARG A 63 24.93 16.22 -29.56
CA ARG A 63 23.65 16.25 -30.31
C ARG A 63 23.67 17.17 -31.55
N VAL A 64 24.54 18.16 -31.58
CA VAL A 64 24.67 19.13 -32.69
C VAL A 64 26.08 19.01 -33.25
N ASN A 65 26.24 18.75 -34.56
CA ASN A 65 27.54 18.64 -35.20
C ASN A 65 28.11 20.05 -35.47
N PRO A 66 28.92 20.63 -34.57
CA PRO A 66 29.23 22.05 -34.63
C PRO A 66 30.43 22.27 -35.56
N LYS A 67 30.37 23.31 -36.42
CA LYS A 67 31.52 23.71 -37.25
C LYS A 67 32.55 24.44 -36.37
N VAL A 68 33.37 23.68 -35.65
CA VAL A 68 34.44 24.22 -34.78
C VAL A 68 35.82 23.90 -35.36
N ASP A 69 36.79 24.78 -35.12
CA ASP A 69 38.17 24.59 -35.55
C ASP A 69 38.80 23.33 -34.91
N SER A 70 39.65 22.66 -35.68
CA SER A 70 40.47 21.51 -35.31
C SER A 70 41.26 21.69 -34.01
N ARG A 71 41.63 22.92 -33.64
CA ARG A 71 42.32 23.25 -32.39
C ARG A 71 41.43 23.06 -31.15
N TRP A 72 40.13 23.29 -31.29
CA TRP A 72 39.17 23.20 -30.19
C TRP A 72 38.96 21.75 -29.72
N TYR A 73 38.90 20.80 -30.65
CA TYR A 73 38.82 19.36 -30.32
C TYR A 73 40.07 18.88 -29.57
N THR A 74 41.26 19.40 -29.90
CA THR A 74 42.49 19.11 -29.16
C THR A 74 42.41 19.57 -27.72
N LEU A 75 41.99 20.82 -27.51
CA LEU A 75 41.92 21.41 -26.19
C LEU A 75 40.86 20.71 -25.33
N LEU A 76 39.72 20.32 -25.93
CA LEU A 76 38.68 19.57 -25.24
C LEU A 76 39.14 18.15 -24.86
N ALA A 77 39.86 17.47 -25.75
CA ALA A 77 40.44 16.16 -25.46
C ALA A 77 41.47 16.23 -24.32
N ASN A 78 42.34 17.25 -24.32
CA ASN A 78 43.32 17.47 -23.25
C ASN A 78 42.61 17.77 -21.92
N PHE A 79 41.64 18.68 -21.91
CA PHE A 79 40.86 19.01 -20.72
C PHE A 79 40.14 17.79 -20.14
N THR A 80 39.45 17.03 -20.99
CA THR A 80 38.72 15.82 -20.57
C THR A 80 39.68 14.74 -20.09
N SER A 81 40.85 14.61 -20.73
CA SER A 81 41.91 13.73 -20.29
C SER A 81 42.40 14.09 -18.90
N SER A 82 42.69 15.36 -18.63
CA SER A 82 43.15 15.83 -17.31
C SER A 82 42.09 15.60 -16.23
N ILE A 83 40.79 15.78 -16.52
CA ILE A 83 39.72 15.41 -15.58
C ILE A 83 39.77 13.91 -15.27
N ILE A 84 39.94 13.06 -16.28
CA ILE A 84 39.99 11.60 -16.07
C ILE A 84 41.24 11.22 -15.26
N THR A 85 42.42 11.76 -15.60
CA THR A 85 43.69 11.33 -14.99
C THR A 85 43.97 11.94 -13.62
N VAL A 86 43.44 13.14 -13.33
CA VAL A 86 43.72 13.84 -12.06
C VAL A 86 42.52 13.79 -11.12
N VAL A 87 41.30 13.95 -11.61
CA VAL A 87 40.10 13.96 -10.74
C VAL A 87 39.61 12.53 -10.49
N PHE A 88 39.37 11.77 -11.55
CA PHE A 88 38.75 10.44 -11.40
C PHE A 88 39.70 9.40 -10.83
N MET A 89 40.96 9.35 -11.28
CA MET A 89 41.93 8.38 -10.78
C MET A 89 42.17 8.53 -9.27
N ASP A 90 42.27 9.76 -8.77
CA ASP A 90 42.46 10.02 -7.33
C ASP A 90 41.20 9.73 -6.48
N ASN A 91 40.02 9.75 -7.10
CA ASN A 91 38.71 9.62 -6.42
C ASN A 91 37.96 8.31 -6.73
N LEU A 92 38.64 7.28 -7.28
CA LEU A 92 38.00 5.98 -7.56
C LEU A 92 37.38 5.31 -6.31
N HIS A 93 37.94 5.58 -5.13
CA HIS A 93 37.41 5.13 -3.85
C HIS A 93 36.04 5.73 -3.49
N ASN A 94 35.58 6.77 -4.19
CA ASN A 94 34.26 7.40 -4.03
C ASN A 94 33.25 6.93 -5.10
N SER A 95 33.49 5.76 -5.68
CA SER A 95 32.65 5.19 -6.74
C SER A 95 31.18 4.94 -6.34
N ASP A 96 30.87 4.92 -5.05
CA ASP A 96 29.52 4.76 -4.52
C ASP A 96 28.71 6.07 -4.43
N LEU A 97 29.33 7.22 -4.67
CA LEU A 97 28.63 8.50 -4.67
C LEU A 97 27.64 8.60 -5.84
N LEU A 98 26.45 9.13 -5.54
CA LEU A 98 25.41 9.33 -6.55
C LEU A 98 25.90 10.25 -7.66
N GLY A 99 25.88 9.76 -8.90
CA GLY A 99 26.32 10.51 -10.08
C GLY A 99 27.78 10.31 -10.48
N PHE A 100 28.60 9.61 -9.67
CA PHE A 100 30.00 9.30 -9.99
C PHE A 100 30.14 8.55 -11.33
N CYS A 101 29.45 7.40 -11.43
CA CYS A 101 29.51 6.52 -12.60
C CYS A 101 29.00 7.21 -13.87
N GLU A 102 27.96 8.05 -13.75
CA GLU A 102 27.40 8.82 -14.85
C GLU A 102 28.39 9.90 -15.33
N LEU A 103 29.02 10.62 -14.41
CA LEU A 103 30.01 11.65 -14.76
C LEU A 103 31.23 11.03 -15.45
N LEU A 104 31.76 9.93 -14.92
CA LEU A 104 32.87 9.19 -15.54
C LEU A 104 32.51 8.74 -16.95
N HIS A 105 31.32 8.17 -17.14
CA HIS A 105 30.83 7.75 -18.45
C HIS A 105 30.77 8.92 -19.44
N LYS A 106 30.25 10.08 -19.02
CA LYS A 106 30.14 11.28 -19.86
C LYS A 106 31.51 11.85 -20.24
N CYS A 107 32.48 11.87 -19.32
CA CYS A 107 33.85 12.27 -19.64
C CYS A 107 34.48 11.33 -20.68
N ILE A 108 34.32 10.02 -20.53
CA ILE A 108 34.83 9.05 -21.52
C ILE A 108 34.12 9.18 -22.87
N GLU A 109 32.82 9.47 -22.86
CA GLU A 109 32.05 9.72 -24.09
C GLU A 109 32.49 11.00 -24.80
N LEU A 110 32.76 12.09 -24.07
CA LEU A 110 33.33 13.32 -24.62
C LEU A 110 34.72 13.10 -25.21
N LEU A 111 35.57 12.36 -24.50
CA LEU A 111 36.90 12.01 -24.98
C LEU A 111 36.82 11.21 -26.29
N TRP A 112 35.99 10.16 -26.32
CA TRP A 112 35.76 9.33 -27.50
C TRP A 112 35.26 10.16 -28.70
N TRP A 113 34.27 11.02 -28.47
CA TRP A 113 33.71 11.88 -29.51
C TRP A 113 34.74 12.88 -30.04
N SER A 114 35.53 13.51 -29.16
CA SER A 114 36.55 14.48 -29.55
C SER A 114 37.66 13.85 -30.42
N CYS A 115 38.02 12.60 -30.14
CA CYS A 115 39.06 11.86 -30.86
C CYS A 115 38.59 11.32 -32.21
N ASN A 116 37.35 10.85 -32.33
CA ASN A 116 36.83 10.27 -33.59
C ASN A 116 36.67 11.28 -34.73
N LYS A 117 36.69 12.59 -34.45
CA LYS A 117 36.59 13.65 -35.46
C LYS A 117 37.92 13.95 -36.16
N LYS A 118 39.07 13.50 -35.65
CA LYS A 118 40.38 13.59 -36.32
C LYS A 118 40.95 12.21 -36.60
N LYS A 119 41.33 11.94 -37.85
CA LYS A 119 41.97 10.68 -38.25
C LYS A 119 43.47 10.55 -37.95
N ILE A 120 44.17 11.53 -37.37
CA ILE A 120 45.64 11.45 -37.18
C ILE A 120 46.10 12.15 -35.88
N ASN A 121 46.96 11.47 -35.10
CA ASN A 121 47.74 11.85 -33.91
C ASN A 121 47.08 12.12 -32.54
N GLN A 122 45.76 12.32 -32.44
CA GLN A 122 45.06 12.44 -31.13
C GLN A 122 44.60 11.11 -30.53
N SER A 123 44.75 10.03 -31.27
CA SER A 123 44.45 8.69 -30.79
C SER A 123 45.38 8.30 -29.64
N HIS A 124 46.65 8.69 -29.67
CA HIS A 124 47.64 8.28 -28.69
C HIS A 124 47.35 8.79 -27.28
N LEU A 125 47.05 10.09 -27.11
CA LEU A 125 46.72 10.66 -25.79
C LEU A 125 45.47 9.99 -25.21
N ALA A 126 44.37 9.93 -25.96
CA ALA A 126 43.15 9.31 -25.47
C ALA A 126 43.32 7.81 -25.19
N PHE A 127 44.08 7.08 -26.00
CA PHE A 127 44.40 5.68 -25.72
C PHE A 127 45.26 5.53 -24.46
N GLN A 128 46.24 6.40 -24.23
CA GLN A 128 47.00 6.42 -22.99
C GLN A 128 46.12 6.72 -21.78
N THR A 129 45.25 7.74 -21.86
CA THR A 129 44.28 8.09 -20.82
C THR A 129 43.35 6.94 -20.49
N ILE A 130 42.79 6.29 -21.52
CA ILE A 130 41.88 5.16 -21.34
C ILE A 130 42.62 3.94 -20.78
N LYS A 131 43.87 3.68 -21.20
CA LYS A 131 44.69 2.62 -20.61
C LYS A 131 44.95 2.92 -19.13
N LEU A 132 45.34 4.14 -18.77
CA LEU A 132 45.62 4.55 -17.39
C LEU A 132 44.40 4.41 -16.48
N ILE A 133 43.23 4.92 -16.88
CA ILE A 133 42.02 4.80 -16.06
C ILE A 133 41.55 3.35 -15.93
N PHE A 134 41.69 2.54 -16.99
CA PHE A 134 41.35 1.13 -16.92
C PHE A 134 42.27 0.38 -15.93
N SER A 135 43.59 0.57 -16.03
CA SER A 135 44.53 0.01 -15.06
C SER A 135 44.24 0.49 -13.64
N ALA A 136 43.93 1.78 -13.44
CA ALA A 136 43.57 2.34 -12.14
C ALA A 136 42.29 1.72 -11.54
N ILE A 137 41.25 1.51 -12.37
CA ILE A 137 40.02 0.79 -11.97
C ILE A 137 40.34 -0.63 -11.55
N MET A 138 41.24 -1.30 -12.27
CA MET A 138 41.61 -2.69 -12.02
C MET A 138 42.52 -2.85 -10.78
N ASP A 139 43.31 -1.83 -10.45
CA ASP A 139 44.21 -1.82 -9.30
C ASP A 139 43.54 -1.35 -8.00
N THR A 140 42.34 -0.78 -8.09
CA THR A 140 41.54 -0.40 -6.92
C THR A 140 40.50 -1.48 -6.61
N ASP A 141 40.67 -2.18 -5.48
CA ASP A 141 39.81 -3.30 -5.07
C ASP A 141 38.31 -2.91 -5.01
N GLY A 142 37.45 -3.71 -5.66
CA GLY A 142 35.99 -3.56 -5.62
C GLY A 142 35.38 -2.52 -6.57
N VAL A 143 36.19 -1.61 -7.14
CA VAL A 143 35.69 -0.54 -8.02
C VAL A 143 35.11 -1.09 -9.30
N LEU A 144 35.76 -2.09 -9.92
CA LEU A 144 35.25 -2.71 -11.15
C LEU A 144 33.86 -3.32 -10.90
N GLU A 145 33.68 -4.03 -9.79
CA GLU A 145 32.42 -4.66 -9.43
C GLU A 145 31.31 -3.61 -9.25
N VAL A 146 31.60 -2.49 -8.58
CA VAL A 146 30.65 -1.38 -8.38
C VAL A 146 30.28 -0.74 -9.72
N LEU A 147 31.27 -0.44 -10.57
CA LEU A 147 31.06 0.18 -11.87
C LEU A 147 30.24 -0.71 -12.81
N VAL A 148 30.62 -1.98 -12.97
CA VAL A 148 29.98 -2.86 -13.98
C VAL A 148 28.58 -3.28 -13.56
N SER A 149 28.30 -3.33 -12.26
CA SER A 149 26.96 -3.64 -11.74
C SER A 149 25.98 -2.45 -11.81
N GLU A 150 26.48 -1.22 -12.02
CA GLU A 150 25.71 0.01 -12.22
C GLU A 150 25.50 0.30 -13.73
N VAL A 151 24.42 1.00 -14.08
CA VAL A 151 24.00 1.23 -15.48
C VAL A 151 25.04 2.04 -16.27
N TYR A 152 25.51 3.17 -15.74
CA TYR A 152 26.47 4.04 -16.40
C TYR A 152 27.89 3.50 -16.31
N GLY A 153 28.27 2.89 -15.19
CA GLY A 153 29.58 2.24 -15.06
C GLY A 153 29.76 1.07 -16.04
N ARG A 154 28.71 0.27 -16.29
CA ARG A 154 28.73 -0.72 -17.38
C ARG A 154 28.88 -0.08 -18.76
N ARG A 155 28.12 0.99 -19.04
CA ARG A 155 28.20 1.70 -20.34
C ARG A 155 29.59 2.28 -20.55
N CYS A 156 30.18 2.83 -19.50
CA CYS A 156 31.57 3.28 -19.44
C CYS A 156 32.53 2.13 -19.83
N LEU A 157 32.44 0.98 -19.17
CA LEU A 157 33.32 -0.15 -19.48
C LEU A 157 33.13 -0.69 -20.91
N LYS A 158 31.88 -0.77 -21.40
CA LYS A 158 31.61 -1.17 -22.79
C LYS A 158 32.22 -0.19 -23.80
N ARG A 159 32.14 1.12 -23.53
CA ARG A 159 32.74 2.16 -24.38
C ARG A 159 34.26 2.03 -24.40
N ILE A 160 34.90 1.80 -23.25
CA ILE A 160 36.35 1.55 -23.14
C ILE A 160 36.76 0.31 -23.94
N LEU A 161 36.15 -0.83 -23.67
CA LEU A 161 36.61 -2.11 -24.20
C LEU A 161 36.30 -2.27 -25.70
N PHE A 162 35.09 -1.90 -26.13
CA PHE A 162 34.60 -2.22 -27.47
C PHE A 162 34.61 -1.01 -28.41
N ASP A 163 34.23 0.19 -27.95
CA ASP A 163 34.13 1.37 -28.82
C ASP A 163 35.49 2.08 -29.00
N PHE A 164 36.37 2.06 -27.99
CA PHE A 164 37.79 2.41 -28.15
C PHE A 164 38.64 1.22 -28.63
N ASN A 165 38.06 0.02 -28.73
CA ASN A 165 38.77 -1.22 -29.10
C ASN A 165 39.97 -1.53 -28.17
N MET A 166 39.86 -1.17 -26.89
CA MET A 166 40.92 -1.42 -25.89
C MET A 166 41.08 -2.88 -25.51
N ILE A 167 40.08 -3.71 -25.81
CA ILE A 167 40.17 -5.17 -25.61
C ILE A 167 41.37 -5.81 -26.34
N ASN A 168 41.91 -5.15 -27.38
CA ASN A 168 43.08 -5.61 -28.12
C ASN A 168 44.40 -4.91 -27.72
N GLN A 169 44.35 -3.90 -26.84
CA GLN A 169 45.48 -3.02 -26.50
C GLN A 169 45.84 -3.01 -25.01
N ILE A 170 44.89 -3.39 -24.15
CA ILE A 170 45.10 -3.63 -22.72
C ILE A 170 45.91 -4.92 -22.54
N GLU A 171 46.68 -4.99 -21.45
CA GLU A 171 47.49 -6.16 -21.15
C GLU A 171 46.60 -7.38 -20.88
N ARG A 172 46.93 -8.52 -21.49
CA ARG A 172 46.12 -9.75 -21.39
C ARG A 172 45.84 -10.15 -19.94
N VAL A 173 46.81 -9.95 -19.05
CA VAL A 173 46.69 -10.25 -17.63
C VAL A 173 45.58 -9.42 -16.97
N GLU A 174 45.47 -8.13 -17.30
CA GLU A 174 44.42 -7.26 -16.77
C GLU A 174 43.04 -7.65 -17.30
N LEU A 175 42.94 -8.01 -18.59
CA LEU A 175 41.69 -8.48 -19.19
C LEU A 175 41.22 -9.79 -18.58
N LEU A 176 42.13 -10.75 -18.36
CA LEU A 176 41.79 -12.02 -17.70
C LEU A 176 41.28 -11.78 -16.28
N ARG A 177 41.95 -10.90 -15.51
CA ARG A 177 41.51 -10.47 -14.17
C ARG A 177 40.10 -9.87 -14.22
N ALA A 178 39.83 -8.99 -15.18
CA ALA A 178 38.51 -8.36 -15.33
C ALA A 178 37.40 -9.37 -15.67
N VAL A 179 37.67 -10.34 -16.55
CA VAL A 179 36.73 -11.43 -16.86
C VAL A 179 36.42 -12.25 -15.62
N ASP A 180 37.45 -12.60 -14.83
CA ASP A 180 37.30 -13.39 -13.61
C ASP A 180 36.47 -12.68 -12.54
N VAL A 181 36.69 -11.39 -12.35
CA VAL A 181 35.90 -10.57 -11.41
C VAL A 181 34.42 -10.54 -11.82
N ILE A 182 34.12 -10.31 -13.09
CA ILE A 182 32.73 -10.24 -13.59
C ILE A 182 32.07 -11.62 -13.52
N ALA A 183 32.78 -12.68 -13.92
CA ALA A 183 32.26 -14.04 -13.85
C ALA A 183 31.96 -14.44 -12.40
N ALA A 184 32.84 -14.13 -11.44
CA ALA A 184 32.62 -14.39 -10.03
C ALA A 184 31.46 -13.58 -9.45
N LEU A 185 31.31 -12.32 -9.86
CA LEU A 185 30.18 -11.46 -9.45
C LEU A 185 28.85 -12.03 -9.93
N VAL A 186 28.80 -12.45 -11.20
CA VAL A 186 27.60 -12.99 -11.84
C VAL A 186 27.27 -14.40 -11.31
N GLU A 187 28.27 -15.27 -11.17
CA GLU A 187 28.10 -16.64 -10.67
C GLU A 187 27.54 -16.69 -9.26
N LYS A 188 28.03 -15.82 -8.37
CA LYS A 188 27.57 -15.81 -7.00
C LYS A 188 26.15 -15.24 -6.89
N CYS A 189 25.62 -14.54 -7.89
CA CYS A 189 24.32 -13.88 -7.85
C CYS A 189 23.16 -14.85 -8.07
N SER A 190 22.19 -14.85 -7.15
CA SER A 190 21.01 -15.70 -7.25
C SER A 190 20.12 -15.38 -8.45
N GLU A 191 20.08 -14.11 -8.90
CA GLU A 191 19.29 -13.66 -10.05
C GLU A 191 19.80 -14.22 -11.39
N HIS A 192 21.07 -14.64 -11.46
CA HIS A 192 21.69 -15.11 -12.69
C HIS A 192 21.73 -16.64 -12.81
N LYS A 193 21.32 -17.41 -11.80
CA LYS A 193 21.44 -18.87 -11.79
C LYS A 193 20.77 -19.55 -12.99
N ASN A 194 19.56 -19.10 -13.38
CA ASN A 194 18.83 -19.68 -14.50
C ASN A 194 19.44 -19.27 -15.86
N ASP A 195 19.79 -17.99 -16.02
CA ASP A 195 20.38 -17.49 -17.27
C ASP A 195 21.80 -18.04 -17.52
N LEU A 196 22.59 -18.22 -16.45
CA LEU A 196 23.92 -18.83 -16.52
C LEU A 196 23.85 -20.31 -16.92
N SER A 197 22.81 -21.02 -16.49
CA SER A 197 22.62 -22.44 -16.86
C SER A 197 22.32 -22.63 -18.36
N LEU A 198 21.86 -21.58 -19.03
CA LEU A 198 21.54 -21.56 -20.46
C LEU A 198 22.62 -20.85 -21.30
N SER A 199 23.63 -20.25 -20.66
CA SER A 199 24.67 -19.45 -21.31
C SER A 199 25.83 -20.32 -21.79
N GLU A 200 25.92 -20.49 -23.11
CA GLU A 200 27.06 -21.14 -23.77
C GLU A 200 28.38 -20.44 -23.41
N SER A 201 28.39 -19.10 -23.39
CA SER A 201 29.59 -18.29 -23.12
C SER A 201 30.10 -18.42 -21.67
N PHE A 202 29.21 -18.65 -20.70
CA PHE A 202 29.63 -18.91 -19.31
C PHE A 202 30.17 -20.34 -19.12
N SER A 203 29.63 -21.31 -19.85
CA SER A 203 30.21 -22.66 -19.89
C SER A 203 31.59 -22.67 -20.56
N VAL A 204 31.76 -21.89 -21.64
CA VAL A 204 33.06 -21.65 -22.30
C VAL A 204 34.06 -21.04 -21.31
N TYR A 205 33.67 -20.01 -20.54
CA TYR A 205 34.50 -19.44 -19.49
C TYR A 205 34.96 -20.49 -18.46
N LYS A 206 34.03 -21.31 -17.93
CA LYS A 206 34.33 -22.36 -16.95
C LYS A 206 35.30 -23.41 -17.49
N ALA A 207 35.08 -23.88 -18.71
CA ALA A 207 35.95 -24.84 -19.38
C ALA A 207 37.36 -24.25 -19.59
N CYS A 208 37.47 -22.99 -20.05
CA CYS A 208 38.75 -22.32 -20.19
C CYS A 208 39.50 -22.20 -18.85
N THR A 209 38.83 -21.78 -17.77
CA THR A 209 39.45 -21.65 -16.44
C THR A 209 39.92 -23.00 -15.89
N ALA A 210 39.09 -24.05 -15.98
CA ALA A 210 39.45 -25.39 -15.52
C ALA A 210 40.64 -25.99 -16.28
N LEU A 211 40.69 -25.81 -17.61
CA LEU A 211 41.81 -26.26 -18.44
C LEU A 211 43.10 -25.51 -18.14
N MET A 212 43.04 -24.19 -17.93
CA MET A 212 44.22 -23.39 -17.59
C MET A 212 44.77 -23.72 -16.19
N GLU A 213 43.92 -23.95 -15.18
CA GLU A 213 44.37 -24.41 -13.86
C GLU A 213 45.05 -25.79 -13.94
N THR A 214 44.46 -26.70 -14.70
CA THR A 214 44.99 -28.06 -14.86
C THR A 214 46.31 -28.06 -15.63
N LEU A 215 46.43 -27.27 -16.69
CA LEU A 215 47.63 -27.20 -17.54
C LEU A 215 48.72 -26.29 -16.96
N GLY A 216 48.37 -25.24 -16.21
CA GLY A 216 49.31 -24.33 -15.56
C GLY A 216 50.14 -25.00 -14.47
N ASN A 217 49.54 -25.94 -13.72
CA ASN A 217 50.25 -26.78 -12.74
C ASN A 217 51.33 -27.71 -13.37
N HIS A 218 51.31 -27.89 -14.69
CA HIS A 218 52.29 -28.69 -15.42
C HIS A 218 53.46 -27.88 -16.00
N GLN A 219 53.35 -26.55 -16.09
CA GLN A 219 54.47 -25.67 -16.46
C GLN A 219 55.48 -25.48 -15.32
N SER A 220 55.02 -25.51 -14.07
CA SER A 220 55.86 -25.31 -12.87
C SER A 220 56.55 -26.58 -12.37
N ALA A 221 56.07 -27.76 -12.77
CA ALA A 221 56.65 -29.05 -12.41
C ALA A 221 57.41 -29.65 -13.60
N ASN A 222 58.76 -29.71 -13.53
CA ASN A 222 59.64 -30.41 -14.49
C ASN A 222 59.33 -31.93 -14.57
N ARG A 223 58.19 -32.33 -15.13
CA ARG A 223 57.77 -33.74 -15.26
C ARG A 223 57.85 -34.21 -16.72
N LYS A 224 58.17 -35.50 -16.87
CA LYS A 224 58.47 -36.17 -18.14
C LYS A 224 57.26 -36.18 -19.08
N GLN A 225 57.52 -36.15 -20.39
CA GLN A 225 56.55 -36.15 -21.50
C GLN A 225 55.48 -37.27 -21.44
N ALA A 226 55.75 -38.35 -20.70
CA ALA A 226 54.82 -39.46 -20.48
C ALA A 226 53.64 -39.14 -19.53
N ASP A 227 53.82 -38.22 -18.56
CA ASP A 227 52.76 -37.81 -17.63
C ASP A 227 51.76 -36.84 -18.29
N PHE A 228 52.22 -36.07 -19.28
CA PHE A 228 51.40 -35.13 -20.05
C PHE A 228 50.27 -35.84 -20.81
N HIS A 229 50.58 -36.91 -21.53
CA HIS A 229 49.58 -37.66 -22.31
C HIS A 229 48.65 -38.54 -21.46
N ASN A 230 49.06 -38.95 -20.25
CA ASN A 230 48.20 -39.75 -19.36
C ASN A 230 47.18 -38.89 -18.62
N ASN A 231 47.50 -37.64 -18.25
CA ASN A 231 46.56 -36.72 -17.60
C ASN A 231 45.56 -36.09 -18.58
N LEU A 232 45.95 -35.86 -19.85
CA LEU A 232 45.05 -35.43 -20.94
C LEU A 232 43.98 -36.47 -21.33
N LYS A 233 44.04 -37.70 -20.78
CA LYS A 233 43.03 -38.74 -20.97
C LYS A 233 41.88 -38.66 -19.96
N SER A 234 41.92 -37.77 -18.97
CA SER A 234 40.80 -37.60 -18.04
C SER A 234 39.53 -37.16 -18.78
N LEU A 235 38.38 -37.69 -18.34
CA LEU A 235 37.09 -37.46 -19.03
C LEU A 235 36.74 -35.96 -19.07
N SER A 236 36.95 -35.24 -17.96
CA SER A 236 36.65 -33.80 -17.82
C SER A 236 37.34 -32.94 -18.88
N ILE A 237 38.63 -33.19 -19.15
CA ILE A 237 39.39 -32.41 -20.13
C ILE A 237 38.88 -32.64 -21.55
N LYS A 238 38.43 -33.86 -21.88
CA LYS A 238 37.90 -34.17 -23.22
C LYS A 238 36.57 -33.47 -23.47
N ASP A 239 35.70 -33.42 -22.46
CA ASP A 239 34.40 -32.75 -22.55
C ASP A 239 34.57 -31.23 -22.66
N ASP A 240 35.49 -30.64 -21.88
CA ASP A 240 35.84 -29.21 -21.95
C ASP A 240 36.44 -28.83 -23.32
N LEU A 241 37.32 -29.66 -23.87
CA LEU A 241 37.90 -29.44 -25.22
C LEU A 241 36.87 -29.61 -26.34
N ALA A 242 35.92 -30.53 -26.18
CA ALA A 242 34.81 -30.70 -27.12
C ALA A 242 33.88 -29.49 -27.12
N LEU A 243 33.54 -28.97 -25.94
CA LEU A 243 32.76 -27.73 -25.78
C LEU A 243 33.46 -26.54 -26.45
N LEU A 244 34.78 -26.42 -26.26
CA LEU A 244 35.58 -25.38 -26.88
C LEU A 244 35.88 -25.64 -28.37
N ARG A 245 35.56 -26.81 -28.93
CA ARG A 245 35.98 -27.19 -30.31
C ARG A 245 37.48 -27.02 -30.53
N MET A 246 38.30 -27.41 -29.55
CA MET A 246 39.78 -27.34 -29.61
C MET A 246 40.38 -28.73 -29.63
N THR A 247 41.46 -28.91 -30.39
CA THR A 247 42.20 -30.17 -30.44
C THR A 247 43.29 -30.21 -29.37
N VAL A 248 43.49 -31.38 -28.77
CA VAL A 248 44.56 -31.62 -27.79
C VAL A 248 45.94 -31.29 -28.39
N PRO A 249 46.80 -30.51 -27.71
CA PRO A 249 48.18 -30.27 -28.16
C PRO A 249 48.95 -31.59 -28.22
N GLN A 250 49.53 -31.89 -29.40
CA GLN A 250 50.21 -33.17 -29.65
C GLN A 250 51.65 -33.17 -29.13
N LYS A 251 52.27 -32.00 -28.97
CA LYS A 251 53.63 -31.85 -28.44
C LYS A 251 53.65 -30.86 -27.28
N LEU A 252 54.58 -31.07 -26.36
CA LEU A 252 54.78 -30.19 -25.20
C LEU A 252 55.26 -28.78 -25.63
N SER A 253 55.89 -28.68 -26.81
CA SER A 253 56.25 -27.40 -27.46
C SER A 253 55.05 -26.57 -27.92
N ASP A 254 53.87 -27.19 -28.10
CA ASP A 254 52.67 -26.52 -28.61
C ASP A 254 51.82 -25.96 -27.45
N LEU A 255 52.15 -26.33 -26.21
CA LEU A 255 51.44 -25.94 -25.00
C LEU A 255 51.40 -24.40 -24.78
N PRO A 256 52.48 -23.63 -24.99
CA PRO A 256 52.41 -22.16 -24.86
C PRO A 256 51.43 -21.52 -25.86
N HIS A 257 51.43 -21.97 -27.12
CA HIS A 257 50.50 -21.48 -28.14
C HIS A 257 49.05 -21.89 -27.83
N PHE A 258 48.86 -23.08 -27.27
CA PHE A 258 47.57 -23.58 -26.83
C PHE A 258 47.01 -22.77 -25.64
N LEU A 259 47.84 -22.46 -24.64
CA LEU A 259 47.47 -21.60 -23.51
C LEU A 259 47.08 -20.19 -23.97
N LEU A 260 47.86 -19.60 -24.89
CA LEU A 260 47.52 -18.29 -25.47
C LEU A 260 46.18 -18.28 -26.21
N ALA A 261 45.78 -19.40 -26.81
CA ALA A 261 44.49 -19.56 -27.47
C ALA A 261 43.33 -19.76 -26.47
N LEU A 262 43.59 -20.44 -25.34
CA LEU A 262 42.63 -20.57 -24.24
C LEU A 262 42.39 -19.22 -23.54
N GLU A 263 43.44 -18.46 -23.27
CA GLU A 263 43.35 -17.10 -22.73
C GLU A 263 42.50 -16.20 -23.63
N GLN A 264 42.74 -16.24 -24.95
CA GLN A 264 41.97 -15.46 -25.90
C GLN A 264 40.49 -15.84 -25.88
N ARG A 265 40.16 -17.12 -25.89
CA ARG A 265 38.76 -17.58 -25.80
C ARG A 265 38.09 -17.20 -24.49
N LYS A 266 38.83 -17.18 -23.38
CA LYS A 266 38.34 -16.67 -22.10
C LYS A 266 38.05 -15.17 -22.18
N ILE A 267 38.92 -14.39 -22.81
CA ILE A 267 38.69 -12.95 -23.06
C ILE A 267 37.48 -12.74 -23.99
N ASP A 268 37.29 -13.60 -25.01
CA ASP A 268 36.16 -13.48 -25.93
C ASP A 268 34.81 -13.65 -25.20
N SER A 269 34.77 -14.42 -24.09
CA SER A 269 33.57 -14.56 -23.25
C SER A 269 33.17 -13.27 -22.50
N PHE A 270 34.07 -12.29 -22.38
CA PHE A 270 33.83 -11.03 -21.65
C PHE A 270 32.60 -10.29 -22.18
N SER A 271 32.46 -10.16 -23.51
CA SER A 271 31.36 -9.41 -24.13
C SER A 271 29.97 -9.94 -23.74
N ASP A 272 29.86 -11.26 -23.56
CA ASP A 272 28.61 -11.90 -23.17
C ASP A 272 28.41 -11.84 -21.65
N LEU A 273 29.48 -12.00 -20.86
CA LEU A 273 29.42 -11.91 -19.40
C LEU A 273 29.01 -10.51 -18.90
N ILE A 274 29.54 -9.45 -19.52
CA ILE A 274 29.11 -8.07 -19.24
C ILE A 274 27.68 -7.80 -19.75
N GLY A 275 27.12 -8.72 -20.55
CA GLY A 275 25.74 -8.74 -21.01
C GLY A 275 24.73 -8.92 -19.88
N PHE A 276 25.06 -9.73 -18.86
CA PHE A 276 24.21 -10.04 -17.69
C PHE A 276 24.08 -8.88 -16.70
N LEU A 277 24.94 -7.87 -16.81
CA LEU A 277 24.93 -6.66 -16.00
C LEU A 277 24.27 -5.51 -16.79
N PRO A 278 23.75 -4.44 -16.17
CA PRO A 278 23.77 -4.16 -14.73
C PRO A 278 22.76 -5.03 -13.97
N CYS A 279 23.05 -5.30 -12.71
CA CYS A 279 22.22 -6.14 -11.84
C CYS A 279 22.21 -5.56 -10.43
N THR A 280 21.00 -5.31 -9.89
CA THR A 280 20.84 -4.67 -8.58
C THR A 280 21.39 -5.53 -7.45
N SER A 281 21.20 -6.86 -7.50
CA SER A 281 21.75 -7.78 -6.51
C SER A 281 23.29 -7.82 -6.57
N CYS A 282 23.87 -7.86 -7.78
CA CYS A 282 25.33 -7.74 -7.96
C CYS A 282 25.85 -6.38 -7.44
N HIS A 283 25.12 -5.29 -7.68
CA HIS A 283 25.54 -3.95 -7.25
C HIS A 283 25.53 -3.78 -5.74
N LYS A 284 24.45 -4.22 -5.07
CA LYS A 284 24.40 -4.25 -3.60
C LYS A 284 25.56 -5.03 -3.00
N ARG A 285 25.89 -6.18 -3.59
CA ARG A 285 27.00 -7.01 -3.12
C ARG A 285 28.37 -6.38 -3.35
N ALA A 286 28.58 -5.74 -4.50
CA ALA A 286 29.79 -5.00 -4.79
C ALA A 286 29.98 -3.85 -3.78
N LEU A 287 28.93 -3.07 -3.51
CA LEU A 287 28.92 -2.02 -2.51
C LEU A 287 29.17 -2.54 -1.09
N ASN A 288 28.59 -3.68 -0.72
CA ASN A 288 28.81 -4.31 0.58
C ASN A 288 30.25 -4.83 0.74
N TYR A 289 30.85 -5.35 -0.33
CA TYR A 289 32.23 -5.80 -0.33
C TYR A 289 33.21 -4.63 -0.18
N MET A 290 32.98 -3.55 -0.94
CA MET A 290 33.88 -2.40 -0.98
C MET A 290 33.70 -1.44 0.21
N TYR A 291 32.47 -1.28 0.71
CA TYR A 291 32.15 -0.42 1.84
C TYR A 291 31.32 -1.14 2.91
N PRO A 292 31.87 -2.19 3.56
CA PRO A 292 31.12 -3.01 4.51
C PRO A 292 30.57 -2.24 5.71
N LYS A 293 31.19 -1.10 6.07
CA LYS A 293 30.68 -0.20 7.12
C LYS A 293 29.50 0.67 6.63
N LYS A 294 29.45 1.02 5.34
CA LYS A 294 28.43 1.88 4.73
C LYS A 294 27.25 1.09 4.14
N TYR A 295 27.49 -0.11 3.64
CA TYR A 295 26.47 -1.02 3.13
C TYR A 295 26.71 -2.39 3.78
N VAL A 296 25.81 -2.80 4.67
CA VAL A 296 25.86 -4.11 5.36
C VAL A 296 24.86 -5.02 4.64
N LEU A 297 25.25 -6.27 4.38
CA LEU A 297 24.29 -7.31 3.94
C LEU A 297 23.17 -7.38 4.98
N GLU A 298 21.93 -7.17 4.56
CA GLU A 298 20.73 -7.56 5.30
C GLU A 298 20.69 -9.10 5.44
N GLU A 299 21.65 -9.68 6.16
CA GLU A 299 21.49 -10.96 6.83
C GLU A 299 21.25 -10.67 8.31
N GLU A 300 20.10 -10.05 8.60
CA GLU A 300 19.61 -9.93 9.96
C GLU A 300 18.30 -10.71 10.12
N TYR A 301 18.42 -11.76 10.92
CA TYR A 301 17.43 -12.29 11.85
C TYR A 301 16.06 -11.61 11.82
N ALA A 302 15.21 -11.98 10.86
CA ALA A 302 13.78 -11.92 11.09
C ALA A 302 13.41 -13.09 12.02
N THR A 303 13.79 -13.00 13.29
CA THR A 303 12.98 -13.64 14.33
C THR A 303 11.56 -13.11 14.16
N PRO A 304 10.52 -13.94 14.37
CA PRO A 304 9.15 -13.47 14.34
C PRO A 304 8.92 -12.58 15.58
N GLU A 305 9.45 -11.37 15.55
CA GLU A 305 9.05 -10.35 16.52
C GLU A 305 7.59 -10.01 16.24
N CYS A 306 6.78 -10.22 17.26
CA CYS A 306 5.40 -9.75 17.30
C CYS A 306 5.39 -8.25 16.95
N PHE A 307 4.55 -7.82 16.02
CA PHE A 307 4.37 -6.41 15.74
C PHE A 307 3.84 -5.72 16.99
N ARG A 308 4.56 -4.69 17.46
CA ARG A 308 4.23 -3.93 18.66
C ARG A 308 3.38 -2.73 18.26
N LEU A 309 2.17 -2.60 18.79
CA LEU A 309 1.38 -1.39 18.55
C LEU A 309 2.02 -0.17 19.26
N PRO A 310 1.94 1.04 18.69
CA PRO A 310 2.66 2.22 19.20
C PRO A 310 2.34 2.62 20.65
N PHE A 311 1.14 2.33 21.12
CA PHE A 311 0.66 2.74 22.44
C PHE A 311 0.34 1.56 23.35
N GLU A 312 0.72 0.34 22.97
CA GLU A 312 0.62 -0.81 23.88
C GLU A 312 1.70 -0.75 24.97
N PHE A 313 1.57 -1.65 25.94
CA PHE A 313 2.48 -1.73 27.08
C PHE A 313 3.95 -1.92 26.64
N ASP A 314 4.79 -1.05 27.18
CA ASP A 314 6.24 -0.81 27.14
C ASP A 314 7.24 -1.75 27.84
N GLU A 315 8.54 -1.75 27.47
CA GLU A 315 9.58 -2.16 28.44
C GLU A 315 9.85 -1.05 29.46
N GLU A 316 9.72 0.24 29.09
CA GLU A 316 9.84 1.38 30.01
C GLU A 316 8.66 1.43 31.01
N ASP A 317 7.58 0.73 30.68
CA ASP A 317 6.36 0.59 31.50
C ASP A 317 6.49 -0.36 32.68
N TYR A 318 7.69 -0.90 33.00
CA TYR A 318 7.92 -1.67 34.24
C TYR A 318 7.54 -0.91 35.53
N LYS A 319 7.44 0.42 35.45
CA LYS A 319 6.99 1.30 36.54
C LYS A 319 5.47 1.25 36.76
N LEU A 320 4.70 0.82 35.76
CA LEU A 320 3.29 0.50 35.91
C LEU A 320 3.15 -0.87 36.59
N GLY A 321 2.13 -1.00 37.42
CA GLY A 321 1.91 -2.21 38.20
C GLY A 321 1.34 -3.37 37.38
N PRO A 322 0.93 -4.45 38.06
CA PRO A 322 0.42 -5.64 37.40
C PRO A 322 -0.96 -5.45 36.77
N TRP A 323 -1.72 -4.42 37.18
CA TRP A 323 -3.04 -4.14 36.60
C TRP A 323 -2.92 -3.30 35.34
N ASP A 324 -3.42 -3.84 34.23
CA ASP A 324 -3.56 -3.10 32.99
C ASP A 324 -4.69 -2.09 33.12
N ILE A 325 -4.41 -0.83 32.75
CA ILE A 325 -5.36 0.27 32.80
C ILE A 325 -5.81 0.59 31.38
N LEU A 326 -7.11 0.65 31.17
CA LEU A 326 -7.76 1.01 29.93
C LEU A 326 -8.49 2.35 30.09
N LEU A 327 -8.19 3.32 29.23
CA LEU A 327 -8.79 4.65 29.22
C LEU A 327 -9.90 4.71 28.17
N SER A 328 -11.11 5.12 28.56
CA SER A 328 -12.21 5.37 27.60
C SER A 328 -11.88 6.52 26.64
N GLU A 329 -12.58 6.60 25.51
CA GLU A 329 -12.51 7.76 24.60
C GLU A 329 -12.81 9.08 25.33
N ASP A 330 -13.78 9.05 26.24
CA ASP A 330 -14.15 10.20 27.07
C ASP A 330 -12.98 10.64 27.96
N THR A 331 -12.26 9.68 28.55
CA THR A 331 -11.06 9.96 29.35
C THR A 331 -9.94 10.55 28.50
N ILE A 332 -9.74 10.05 27.29
CA ILE A 332 -8.72 10.57 26.38
C ILE A 332 -9.04 12.02 26.00
N LYS A 333 -10.31 12.32 25.68
CA LYS A 333 -10.77 13.68 25.41
C LYS A 333 -10.60 14.59 26.63
N ASP A 334 -10.92 14.10 27.83
CA ASP A 334 -10.70 14.83 29.07
C ASP A 334 -9.22 15.19 29.26
N LEU A 335 -8.31 14.25 28.98
CA LEU A 335 -6.87 14.45 29.07
C LEU A 335 -6.34 15.40 27.98
N GLN A 336 -6.85 15.31 26.75
CA GLN A 336 -6.52 16.23 25.66
C GLN A 336 -6.97 17.66 25.98
N GLN A 337 -8.13 17.86 26.60
CA GLN A 337 -8.57 19.19 27.06
C GLN A 337 -7.64 19.76 28.16
N LEU A 338 -6.97 18.89 28.91
CA LEU A 338 -5.99 19.26 29.91
C LEU A 338 -4.57 19.40 29.35
N GLU A 339 -4.35 19.27 28.03
CA GLU A 339 -3.04 19.41 27.37
C GLU A 339 -2.36 20.71 27.74
N SER A 340 -3.12 21.82 27.89
CA SER A 340 -2.62 23.13 28.31
C SER A 340 -1.97 23.15 29.70
N LYS A 341 -2.26 22.16 30.57
CA LYS A 341 -1.84 22.07 31.98
C LYS A 341 -1.08 20.75 32.25
N PRO A 342 0.18 20.61 31.82
CA PRO A 342 0.94 19.35 31.92
C PRO A 342 1.14 18.85 33.36
N GLU A 343 1.22 19.76 34.34
CA GLU A 343 1.31 19.40 35.76
C GLU A 343 0.08 18.61 36.25
N VAL A 344 -1.10 18.93 35.71
CA VAL A 344 -2.34 18.24 36.04
C VAL A 344 -2.37 16.85 35.43
N ILE A 345 -1.96 16.71 34.16
CA ILE A 345 -1.83 15.40 33.50
C ILE A 345 -0.84 14.52 34.27
N ARG A 346 0.30 15.09 34.71
CA ARG A 346 1.29 14.37 35.53
C ARG A 346 0.70 13.88 36.85
N ALA A 347 -0.12 14.69 37.52
CA ALA A 347 -0.81 14.29 38.74
C ALA A 347 -1.83 13.17 38.50
N VAL A 348 -2.59 13.24 37.39
CA VAL A 348 -3.51 12.18 36.96
C VAL A 348 -2.75 10.88 36.71
N MET A 349 -1.68 10.92 35.91
CA MET A 349 -0.88 9.74 35.59
C MET A 349 -0.23 9.12 36.82
N LYS A 350 0.22 9.93 37.79
CA LYS A 350 0.73 9.43 39.07
C LYS A 350 -0.35 8.64 39.82
N LYS A 351 -1.59 9.12 39.84
CA LYS A 351 -2.71 8.40 40.46
C LYS A 351 -3.08 7.14 39.68
N LEU A 352 -3.07 7.18 38.34
CA LEU A 352 -3.26 5.98 37.52
C LEU A 352 -2.17 4.94 37.79
N GLY A 353 -0.91 5.34 37.95
CA GLY A 353 0.18 4.44 38.36
C GLY A 353 -0.08 3.78 39.73
N HIS A 354 -0.61 4.52 40.71
CA HIS A 354 -1.03 3.94 42.00
C HIS A 354 -2.25 3.00 41.87
N ILE A 355 -3.13 3.21 40.90
CA ILE A 355 -4.23 2.27 40.60
C ILE A 355 -3.64 1.01 39.96
N SER A 356 -2.70 1.16 39.03
CA SER A 356 -2.05 0.03 38.34
C SER A 356 -1.26 -0.87 39.30
N SER A 357 -0.69 -0.32 40.38
CA SER A 357 0.09 -1.08 41.38
C SER A 357 -0.70 -2.11 42.19
N GLY A 358 -2.03 -1.98 42.27
CA GLY A 358 -2.86 -2.82 43.13
C GLY A 358 -2.78 -2.46 44.63
N GLU A 359 -2.02 -1.42 45.02
CA GLU A 359 -1.88 -0.94 46.40
C GLU A 359 -3.05 -0.04 46.84
N TRP A 360 -4.28 -0.40 46.48
CA TRP A 360 -5.44 0.49 46.58
C TRP A 360 -5.77 0.90 48.02
N ASN A 361 -5.52 0.03 49.00
CA ASN A 361 -5.75 0.30 50.42
C ASN A 361 -4.74 1.34 50.97
N LYS A 362 -3.47 1.21 50.60
CA LYS A 362 -2.39 2.13 51.02
C LYS A 362 -2.64 3.55 50.51
N TYR A 363 -3.11 3.68 49.27
CA TYR A 363 -3.36 4.98 48.64
C TYR A 363 -4.81 5.49 48.80
N LYS A 364 -5.65 4.80 49.58
CA LYS A 364 -7.08 5.12 49.81
C LYS A 364 -7.87 5.33 48.50
N LEU A 365 -7.70 4.43 47.54
CA LEU A 365 -8.27 4.55 46.19
C LEU A 365 -9.68 3.96 46.06
N ARG A 366 -10.19 3.26 47.09
CA ARG A 366 -11.49 2.58 47.10
C ARG A 366 -12.63 3.43 47.69
N SER A 367 -12.77 4.70 47.29
CA SER A 367 -13.97 5.48 47.66
C SER A 367 -15.11 5.09 46.74
N THR A 368 -16.08 4.33 47.23
CA THR A 368 -17.19 3.80 46.42
C THR A 368 -18.27 4.86 46.25
N VAL A 369 -18.73 5.11 45.02
CA VAL A 369 -19.72 6.18 44.73
C VAL A 369 -21.15 5.67 44.75
N ARG A 370 -21.39 4.49 44.18
CA ARG A 370 -22.70 3.81 44.17
C ARG A 370 -22.52 2.29 44.22
N THR A 371 -23.41 1.62 44.95
CA THR A 371 -23.44 0.16 45.08
C THR A 371 -24.28 -0.45 43.96
N SER A 372 -23.63 -1.23 43.11
CA SER A 372 -24.28 -2.10 42.14
C SER A 372 -23.68 -3.50 42.23
N ALA A 373 -24.06 -4.42 41.34
CA ALA A 373 -23.41 -5.71 41.27
C ALA A 373 -21.89 -5.59 41.06
N ILE A 374 -21.36 -4.51 40.47
CA ILE A 374 -19.91 -4.26 40.33
C ILE A 374 -19.57 -2.90 40.98
N PRO A 375 -18.55 -2.82 41.86
CA PRO A 375 -18.22 -1.57 42.54
C PRO A 375 -17.55 -0.57 41.58
N VAL A 376 -18.02 0.68 41.62
CA VAL A 376 -17.41 1.82 40.91
C VAL A 376 -16.76 2.74 41.94
N TYR A 377 -15.51 3.09 41.69
CA TYR A 377 -14.67 3.86 42.59
C TYR A 377 -14.37 5.25 42.04
N GLU A 378 -14.26 6.21 42.95
CA GLU A 378 -13.89 7.59 42.66
C GLU A 378 -12.63 7.96 43.43
N VAL A 379 -11.74 8.70 42.77
CA VAL A 379 -10.53 9.22 43.39
C VAL A 379 -10.45 10.73 43.15
N LEU A 380 -10.41 11.49 44.24
CA LEU A 380 -10.20 12.93 44.19
C LEU A 380 -8.71 13.26 43.99
N LEU A 381 -8.43 14.18 43.08
CA LEU A 381 -7.08 14.74 42.88
C LEU A 381 -6.83 15.92 43.85
N PRO A 382 -5.63 16.02 44.46
CA PRO A 382 -5.37 16.96 45.57
C PRO A 382 -5.59 18.45 45.26
N ASP A 383 -5.33 18.89 44.03
CA ASP A 383 -5.11 20.32 43.76
C ASP A 383 -6.15 21.00 42.85
N ASN A 384 -7.13 20.28 42.27
CA ASN A 384 -7.99 20.85 41.21
C ASN A 384 -9.48 20.44 41.27
N GLY A 385 -9.93 19.68 42.28
CA GLY A 385 -11.32 19.19 42.34
C GLY A 385 -11.70 18.15 41.26
N LEU A 386 -10.75 17.77 40.40
CA LEU A 386 -10.90 16.72 39.39
C LEU A 386 -11.04 15.35 40.06
N LYS A 387 -11.90 14.51 39.48
CA LYS A 387 -12.21 13.17 39.97
C LYS A 387 -11.92 12.15 38.88
N ILE A 388 -11.33 11.03 39.26
CA ILE A 388 -11.10 9.86 38.40
C ILE A 388 -12.16 8.82 38.74
N LEU A 389 -12.98 8.45 37.76
CA LEU A 389 -14.00 7.40 37.91
C LEU A 389 -13.51 6.10 37.28
N TRP A 390 -13.45 5.02 38.05
CA TRP A 390 -12.87 3.75 37.59
C TRP A 390 -13.57 2.51 38.16
N GLN A 391 -13.39 1.37 37.50
CA GLN A 391 -13.88 0.07 37.97
C GLN A 391 -12.95 -1.07 37.53
N ILE A 392 -13.09 -2.23 38.17
CA ILE A 392 -12.47 -3.48 37.73
C ILE A 392 -13.38 -4.12 36.68
N ASP A 393 -12.77 -4.60 35.61
CA ASP A 393 -13.43 -5.34 34.54
C ASP A 393 -12.59 -6.56 34.13
N TYR A 394 -13.00 -7.29 33.10
CA TYR A 394 -12.27 -8.41 32.52
C TYR A 394 -12.14 -8.25 31.00
N GLY A 395 -11.08 -8.79 30.40
CA GLY A 395 -10.88 -8.77 28.96
C GLY A 395 -9.56 -9.38 28.51
N PHE A 396 -9.38 -9.51 27.19
CA PHE A 396 -8.10 -9.89 26.60
C PHE A 396 -7.07 -8.77 26.82
N THR A 397 -5.88 -9.11 27.31
CA THR A 397 -4.74 -8.19 27.38
C THR A 397 -3.63 -8.67 26.47
N ILE A 398 -3.05 -7.72 25.73
CA ILE A 398 -1.89 -7.95 24.86
C ILE A 398 -0.66 -8.30 25.71
N ARG A 399 -0.54 -7.72 26.92
CA ARG A 399 0.62 -7.86 27.80
C ARG A 399 0.86 -9.30 28.26
N SER A 400 -0.20 -10.03 28.57
CA SER A 400 -0.10 -11.44 29.00
C SER A 400 -0.61 -12.43 27.96
N GLY A 401 -1.05 -11.97 26.78
CA GLY A 401 -1.61 -12.81 25.72
C GLY A 401 -2.78 -13.69 26.19
N SER A 402 -3.54 -13.23 27.19
CA SER A 402 -4.56 -14.02 27.88
C SER A 402 -5.68 -13.13 28.40
N HIS A 403 -6.80 -13.73 28.79
CA HIS A 403 -7.92 -13.02 29.39
C HIS A 403 -7.65 -12.80 30.89
N THR A 404 -7.64 -11.54 31.32
CA THR A 404 -7.33 -11.18 32.71
C THR A 404 -8.31 -10.14 33.25
N GLN A 405 -8.27 -9.91 34.56
CA GLN A 405 -8.87 -8.73 35.14
C GLN A 405 -8.04 -7.48 34.80
N LEU A 406 -8.74 -6.39 34.51
CA LEU A 406 -8.16 -5.12 34.12
C LEU A 406 -8.94 -3.97 34.75
N VAL A 407 -8.41 -2.75 34.67
CA VAL A 407 -9.07 -1.55 35.20
C VAL A 407 -9.54 -0.66 34.07
N LYS A 408 -10.82 -0.29 34.07
CA LYS A 408 -11.37 0.73 33.15
C LYS A 408 -11.50 2.07 33.83
N ILE A 409 -10.99 3.11 33.18
CA ILE A 409 -11.18 4.51 33.55
C ILE A 409 -12.23 5.11 32.62
N TRP A 410 -13.30 5.66 33.22
CA TRP A 410 -14.46 6.14 32.47
C TRP A 410 -14.39 7.64 32.15
N THR A 411 -13.87 8.46 33.06
CA THR A 411 -13.71 9.91 32.88
C THR A 411 -12.71 10.47 33.89
N VAL A 412 -12.14 11.63 33.55
CA VAL A 412 -11.34 12.47 34.45
C VAL A 412 -11.92 13.88 34.42
N THR A 413 -12.86 14.17 35.31
CA THR A 413 -13.62 15.43 35.25
C THR A 413 -13.99 15.96 36.64
N ALA A 414 -14.27 17.26 36.71
CA ALA A 414 -14.90 17.90 37.87
C ALA A 414 -16.43 18.07 37.67
N ASN A 415 -16.94 17.79 36.45
CA ASN A 415 -18.35 17.95 36.14
C ASN A 415 -19.19 16.83 36.79
N LYS A 416 -19.94 17.21 37.83
CA LYS A 416 -20.79 16.29 38.59
C LYS A 416 -21.92 15.68 37.75
N GLU A 417 -22.54 16.45 36.85
CA GLU A 417 -23.62 15.96 35.98
C GLU A 417 -23.13 14.86 35.02
N ARG A 418 -21.91 15.02 34.47
CA ARG A 418 -21.30 13.99 33.61
C ARG A 418 -21.00 12.72 34.39
N ILE A 419 -20.47 12.85 35.61
CA ILE A 419 -20.24 11.71 36.51
C ILE A 419 -21.55 11.00 36.82
N ASP A 420 -22.60 11.74 37.20
CA ASP A 420 -23.92 11.18 37.51
C ASP A 420 -24.55 10.47 36.30
N LYS A 421 -24.36 11.01 35.08
CA LYS A 421 -24.80 10.36 33.83
C LYS A 421 -24.06 9.04 33.61
N ILE A 422 -22.72 9.03 33.70
CA ILE A 422 -21.92 7.82 33.53
C ILE A 422 -22.31 6.77 34.58
N LEU A 423 -22.45 7.17 35.85
CA LEU A 423 -22.87 6.28 36.92
C LEU A 423 -24.26 5.69 36.64
N LYS A 424 -25.23 6.49 36.19
CA LYS A 424 -26.56 5.99 35.79
C LYS A 424 -26.44 4.94 34.70
N ASN A 425 -25.62 5.18 33.67
CA ASN A 425 -25.44 4.24 32.57
C ASN A 425 -24.71 2.97 33.02
N LEU A 426 -23.69 3.07 33.88
CA LEU A 426 -22.98 1.91 34.44
C LEU A 426 -23.88 1.02 35.28
N LEU A 427 -24.81 1.59 36.04
CA LEU A 427 -25.81 0.80 36.78
C LEU A 427 -26.61 -0.10 35.83
N ILE A 428 -26.94 0.41 34.65
CA ILE A 428 -27.66 -0.35 33.63
C ILE A 428 -26.74 -1.40 33.00
N VAL A 429 -25.51 -1.03 32.63
CA VAL A 429 -24.52 -1.95 32.03
C VAL A 429 -24.19 -3.12 32.97
N HIS A 430 -24.06 -2.87 34.28
CA HIS A 430 -23.76 -3.91 35.27
C HIS A 430 -24.86 -4.97 35.42
N THR A 431 -26.07 -4.72 34.92
CA THR A 431 -27.10 -5.76 34.82
C THR A 431 -26.82 -6.81 33.76
N PHE A 432 -25.92 -6.50 32.80
CA PHE A 432 -25.53 -7.40 31.71
C PHE A 432 -24.16 -8.06 31.93
N MET A 433 -23.35 -7.53 32.85
CA MET A 433 -21.99 -8.02 33.08
C MET A 433 -21.94 -9.16 34.10
N GLN A 434 -21.00 -10.07 33.90
CA GLN A 434 -20.72 -11.15 34.85
C GLN A 434 -20.01 -10.62 36.10
N SER A 435 -20.79 -10.11 37.05
CA SER A 435 -20.28 -9.44 38.25
C SER A 435 -19.33 -10.27 39.13
N HIS A 436 -19.31 -11.60 38.98
CA HIS A 436 -18.41 -12.47 39.72
C HIS A 436 -16.96 -12.34 39.24
N LEU A 437 -16.70 -12.26 37.93
CA LEU A 437 -15.34 -12.13 37.37
C LEU A 437 -14.67 -10.81 37.78
N CYS A 438 -15.45 -9.75 37.95
CA CYS A 438 -14.96 -8.43 38.36
C CYS A 438 -14.71 -8.31 39.88
N LYS A 439 -15.13 -9.29 40.69
CA LYS A 439 -15.05 -9.27 42.16
C LYS A 439 -14.01 -10.21 42.75
N VAL A 440 -13.51 -11.17 42.00
CA VAL A 440 -12.54 -12.13 42.55
C VAL A 440 -11.25 -11.38 42.87
N GLU A 441 -10.86 -11.37 44.14
CA GLU A 441 -9.63 -10.72 44.59
C GLU A 441 -8.55 -11.78 44.85
N ARG A 442 -7.39 -11.62 44.22
CA ARG A 442 -6.19 -12.41 44.54
C ARG A 442 -5.22 -11.54 45.33
N MET A 443 -4.97 -11.91 46.58
CA MET A 443 -4.01 -11.22 47.44
C MET A 443 -2.58 -11.75 47.17
N GLY A 444 -1.67 -10.84 46.83
CA GLY A 444 -0.24 -11.14 46.72
C GLY A 444 0.47 -11.18 48.09
N LYS A 445 1.75 -11.59 48.09
CA LYS A 445 2.57 -11.75 49.31
C LYS A 445 2.71 -10.47 50.16
N ASN A 446 2.45 -9.29 49.60
CA ASN A 446 2.61 -7.98 50.27
C ASN A 446 1.28 -7.22 50.48
N ASN A 447 0.13 -7.90 50.60
CA ASN A 447 -1.20 -7.26 50.71
C ASN A 447 -1.63 -6.42 49.47
N ASN A 448 -0.96 -6.61 48.33
CA ASN A 448 -1.32 -5.99 47.06
C ASN A 448 -2.34 -6.88 46.33
N CYS A 449 -3.39 -6.27 45.78
CA CYS A 449 -4.33 -7.00 44.93
C CYS A 449 -3.66 -7.29 43.58
N LEU A 450 -3.74 -8.52 43.09
CA LEU A 450 -3.22 -8.93 41.77
C LEU A 450 -4.39 -9.27 40.84
N PRO A 451 -4.27 -8.99 39.53
CA PRO A 451 -5.27 -9.39 38.57
C PRO A 451 -5.32 -10.91 38.44
N MET A 452 -6.52 -11.45 38.29
CA MET A 452 -6.73 -12.86 38.01
C MET A 452 -6.65 -13.13 36.51
N VAL A 453 -6.08 -14.28 36.14
CA VAL A 453 -6.04 -14.80 34.75
C VAL A 453 -7.11 -15.87 34.62
N PHE A 454 -7.90 -15.80 33.55
CA PHE A 454 -9.01 -16.71 33.30
C PHE A 454 -8.70 -17.65 32.13
N ASN A 455 -9.11 -18.91 32.25
CA ASN A 455 -9.06 -19.87 31.15
C ASN A 455 -10.33 -19.75 30.28
N GLU A 456 -10.24 -20.12 28.99
CA GLU A 456 -11.36 -20.03 28.04
C GLU A 456 -12.66 -20.73 28.49
N GLU A 457 -12.58 -21.78 29.31
CA GLU A 457 -13.76 -22.50 29.80
C GLU A 457 -14.53 -21.70 30.86
N GLN A 458 -13.83 -20.88 31.64
CA GLN A 458 -14.45 -20.03 32.66
C GLN A 458 -15.19 -18.84 32.02
N THR A 459 -14.68 -18.32 30.89
CA THR A 459 -15.31 -17.24 30.13
C THR A 459 -16.50 -17.70 29.26
N LYS A 460 -16.55 -18.99 28.88
CA LYS A 460 -17.64 -19.59 28.07
C LYS A 460 -18.85 -20.11 28.87
N SER A 461 -18.83 -20.04 30.21
CA SER A 461 -19.97 -20.39 31.07
C SER A 461 -21.11 -19.38 30.90
N SER A 462 -21.86 -19.56 29.81
CA SER A 462 -22.94 -18.67 29.38
C SER A 462 -24.25 -19.03 30.09
N ASP A 463 -24.43 -18.49 31.29
CA ASP A 463 -25.80 -18.14 31.70
C ASP A 463 -26.27 -17.05 30.74
N LYS A 464 -27.02 -17.46 29.71
CA LYS A 464 -27.67 -16.56 28.75
C LYS A 464 -28.34 -15.43 29.53
N TYR A 465 -27.90 -14.21 29.22
CA TYR A 465 -28.43 -12.94 29.72
C TYR A 465 -29.91 -13.03 30.07
N ARG A 466 -30.27 -12.76 31.34
CA ARG A 466 -31.67 -12.55 31.74
C ARG A 466 -32.16 -11.26 31.06
N LEU A 467 -32.85 -11.44 29.93
CA LEU A 467 -33.46 -10.38 29.15
C LEU A 467 -34.64 -9.79 29.95
N ASN A 468 -34.42 -8.70 30.68
CA ASN A 468 -35.53 -7.87 31.16
C ASN A 468 -36.08 -7.08 29.97
N SER A 469 -37.31 -7.43 29.58
CA SER A 469 -37.98 -7.10 28.31
C SER A 469 -38.63 -5.71 28.23
N LEU A 470 -38.24 -4.75 29.06
CA LEU A 470 -38.83 -3.40 29.06
C LEU A 470 -37.74 -2.36 29.29
N LYS A 471 -37.08 -1.91 28.21
CA LYS A 471 -36.17 -0.76 28.22
C LYS A 471 -36.54 0.18 27.08
N SER A 472 -36.33 1.47 27.29
CA SER A 472 -36.50 2.46 26.22
C SER A 472 -35.39 2.31 25.17
N ASP A 473 -35.68 2.71 23.93
CA ASP A 473 -34.72 2.72 22.83
C ASP A 473 -33.45 3.51 23.17
N ASP A 474 -33.59 4.62 23.88
CA ASP A 474 -32.48 5.51 24.25
C ASP A 474 -31.53 4.86 25.26
N GLU A 475 -32.07 4.10 26.22
CA GLU A 475 -31.25 3.34 27.18
C GLU A 475 -30.45 2.24 26.48
N SER A 476 -31.05 1.54 25.52
CA SER A 476 -30.38 0.51 24.73
C SER A 476 -29.22 1.09 23.90
N LEU A 477 -29.41 2.27 23.30
CA LEU A 477 -28.36 2.96 22.55
C LEU A 477 -27.20 3.41 23.45
N GLU A 478 -27.47 3.91 24.65
CA GLU A 478 -26.39 4.29 25.59
C GLU A 478 -25.61 3.05 26.09
N ILE A 479 -26.27 1.90 26.29
CA ILE A 479 -25.57 0.64 26.60
C ILE A 479 -24.67 0.21 25.43
N HIS A 480 -25.21 0.21 24.21
CA HIS A 480 -24.45 -0.12 22.99
C HIS A 480 -23.22 0.79 22.86
N LYS A 481 -23.41 2.08 23.13
CA LYS A 481 -22.32 3.05 23.12
C LYS A 481 -21.20 2.65 24.08
N MET A 482 -21.52 2.34 25.33
CA MET A 482 -20.54 2.08 26.39
C MET A 482 -19.82 0.73 26.29
N LEU A 483 -20.52 -0.32 25.82
CA LEU A 483 -19.97 -1.68 25.74
C LEU A 483 -19.28 -1.98 24.42
N ILE A 484 -19.85 -1.50 23.30
CA ILE A 484 -19.43 -1.93 21.96
C ILE A 484 -18.63 -0.84 21.25
N THR A 485 -19.17 0.38 21.16
CA THR A 485 -18.54 1.41 20.31
C THR A 485 -17.47 2.24 21.01
N ASN A 486 -17.44 2.24 22.35
CA ASN A 486 -16.47 3.00 23.12
C ASN A 486 -15.11 2.30 23.08
N LYS A 487 -14.13 2.93 22.42
CA LYS A 487 -12.78 2.40 22.32
C LYS A 487 -12.00 2.64 23.61
N PHE A 488 -11.32 1.60 24.06
CA PHE A 488 -10.49 1.65 25.25
C PHE A 488 -9.02 1.65 24.87
N ILE A 489 -8.28 2.68 25.24
CA ILE A 489 -6.86 2.83 24.91
C ILE A 489 -6.02 2.37 26.11
N PRO A 490 -5.09 1.42 25.94
CA PRO A 490 -4.26 0.94 27.04
C PRO A 490 -3.31 2.04 27.53
N LEU A 491 -3.20 2.18 28.85
CA LEU A 491 -2.27 3.10 29.47
C LEU A 491 -0.83 2.61 29.25
N SER A 492 -0.04 3.43 28.57
CA SER A 492 1.39 3.24 28.36
C SER A 492 2.15 4.54 28.57
N THR A 493 3.46 4.45 28.76
CA THR A 493 4.35 5.61 28.84
C THR A 493 4.31 6.39 27.52
N ASN A 494 4.24 5.71 26.37
CA ASN A 494 4.13 6.36 25.07
C ASN A 494 2.82 7.15 24.93
N LEU A 495 1.70 6.61 25.41
CA LEU A 495 0.44 7.34 25.44
C LEU A 495 0.55 8.63 26.26
N TYR A 496 1.14 8.55 27.47
CA TYR A 496 1.34 9.73 28.31
C TYR A 496 2.22 10.79 27.62
N LYS A 497 3.37 10.39 27.08
CA LYS A 497 4.28 11.30 26.36
C LYS A 497 3.55 11.98 25.20
N SER A 498 2.81 11.20 24.41
CA SER A 498 2.04 11.71 23.28
C SER A 498 0.92 12.67 23.71
N LEU A 499 0.15 12.36 24.75
CA LEU A 499 -0.92 13.22 25.25
C LEU A 499 -0.40 14.58 25.73
N VAL A 500 0.75 14.61 26.42
CA VAL A 500 1.37 15.87 26.86
C VAL A 500 1.87 16.72 25.69
N LEU A 501 2.25 16.07 24.59
CA LEU A 501 2.66 16.70 23.33
C LEU A 501 1.47 16.95 22.37
N GLY A 502 0.26 16.60 22.80
CA GLY A 502 -0.96 16.85 22.07
C GLY A 502 -1.23 15.92 20.89
N GLY A 503 -0.89 14.64 21.03
CA GLY A 503 -1.29 13.58 20.11
C GLY A 503 -2.82 13.51 19.94
N LEU A 504 -3.25 13.20 18.72
CA LEU A 504 -4.64 13.25 18.29
C LEU A 504 -5.33 11.88 18.35
N ASN A 505 -4.69 10.85 17.80
CA ASN A 505 -5.26 9.51 17.66
C ASN A 505 -4.32 8.43 18.20
N PHE A 506 -4.90 7.36 18.76
CA PHE A 506 -4.15 6.28 19.38
C PHE A 506 -4.71 4.92 18.97
N THR A 507 -3.85 3.90 18.99
CA THR A 507 -4.29 2.51 18.89
C THR A 507 -5.02 2.09 20.16
N PHE A 508 -6.11 1.35 20.02
CA PHE A 508 -6.94 0.89 21.12
C PHE A 508 -6.79 -0.62 21.36
N GLN A 509 -7.32 -1.08 22.49
CA GLN A 509 -7.36 -2.48 22.88
C GLN A 509 -8.14 -3.29 21.84
N VAL A 510 -7.48 -4.26 21.22
CA VAL A 510 -8.06 -5.15 20.22
C VAL A 510 -8.48 -6.48 20.86
N SER A 511 -9.38 -7.22 20.21
CA SER A 511 -9.71 -8.59 20.58
C SER A 511 -8.57 -9.56 20.23
N GLU A 512 -8.59 -10.76 20.82
CA GLU A 512 -7.61 -11.82 20.55
C GLU A 512 -7.50 -12.16 19.06
N LYS A 513 -8.65 -12.26 18.36
CA LYS A 513 -8.69 -12.52 16.91
C LYS A 513 -8.09 -11.37 16.09
N GLU A 514 -8.42 -10.11 16.43
CA GLU A 514 -7.84 -8.95 15.75
C GLU A 514 -6.33 -8.88 15.98
N TYR A 515 -5.86 -9.22 17.18
CA TYR A 515 -4.44 -9.31 17.50
C TYR A 515 -3.72 -10.42 16.69
N GLU A 516 -4.35 -11.59 16.49
CA GLU A 516 -3.81 -12.64 15.63
C GLU A 516 -3.66 -12.17 14.17
N ILE A 517 -4.65 -11.42 13.67
CA ILE A 517 -4.60 -10.85 12.30
C ILE A 517 -3.46 -9.84 12.20
N ILE A 518 -3.35 -8.91 13.15
CA ILE A 518 -2.31 -7.89 13.18
C ILE A 518 -0.93 -8.53 13.16
N ASN A 519 -0.73 -9.62 13.91
CA ASN A 519 0.54 -10.32 14.05
C ASN A 519 0.76 -11.50 13.07
N CYS A 520 -0.09 -11.68 12.06
CA CYS A 520 0.04 -12.78 11.12
C CYS A 520 1.35 -12.71 10.32
N PRO A 521 2.28 -13.69 10.38
CA PRO A 521 3.58 -13.58 9.71
C PRO A 521 3.51 -13.76 8.18
N THR A 522 2.37 -14.26 7.67
CA THR A 522 2.17 -14.63 6.27
C THR A 522 1.13 -13.75 5.59
N SER A 523 1.01 -13.87 4.26
CA SER A 523 -0.14 -13.36 3.51
C SER A 523 -1.46 -13.90 4.09
N ALA A 524 -2.52 -13.10 4.06
CA ALA A 524 -3.80 -13.48 4.65
C ALA A 524 -5.01 -12.90 3.89
N ILE A 525 -6.14 -13.63 3.99
CA ILE A 525 -7.46 -13.19 3.54
C ILE A 525 -8.34 -12.97 4.77
N ILE A 526 -8.82 -11.74 4.95
CA ILE A 526 -9.68 -11.33 6.06
C ILE A 526 -11.10 -11.17 5.54
N ILE A 527 -11.99 -12.06 5.96
CA ILE A 527 -13.39 -12.06 5.54
C ILE A 527 -14.24 -11.67 6.75
N GLY A 528 -15.16 -10.73 6.58
CA GLY A 528 -16.07 -10.34 7.65
C GLY A 528 -17.14 -9.39 7.15
N ARG A 529 -18.26 -9.34 7.88
CA ARG A 529 -19.37 -8.42 7.57
C ARG A 529 -19.03 -6.96 7.86
N SER A 530 -19.92 -6.05 7.53
CA SER A 530 -19.62 -4.63 7.71
C SER A 530 -19.57 -4.23 9.19
N GLY A 531 -18.47 -3.59 9.63
CA GLY A 531 -18.31 -3.17 11.03
C GLY A 531 -17.61 -4.18 11.93
N THR A 532 -17.03 -5.25 11.37
CA THR A 532 -16.30 -6.28 12.12
C THR A 532 -14.81 -5.99 12.36
N GLY A 533 -14.33 -4.76 12.12
CA GLY A 533 -12.93 -4.37 12.39
C GLY A 533 -11.90 -4.66 11.28
N LYS A 534 -12.32 -5.08 10.07
CA LYS A 534 -11.40 -5.42 8.96
C LYS A 534 -10.36 -4.34 8.64
N THR A 535 -10.82 -3.12 8.35
CA THR A 535 -9.97 -1.96 8.02
C THR A 535 -9.07 -1.60 9.19
N THR A 536 -9.58 -1.65 10.43
CA THR A 536 -8.80 -1.42 11.66
C THR A 536 -7.62 -2.39 11.76
N CYS A 537 -7.83 -3.69 11.53
CA CYS A 537 -6.74 -4.68 11.54
C CYS A 537 -5.66 -4.36 10.50
N ILE A 538 -6.05 -3.95 9.29
CA ILE A 538 -5.10 -3.55 8.24
C ILE A 538 -4.28 -2.34 8.70
N VAL A 539 -4.94 -1.29 9.18
CA VAL A 539 -4.24 -0.05 9.60
C VAL A 539 -3.32 -0.31 10.79
N PHE A 540 -3.79 -1.05 11.79
CA PHE A 540 -3.01 -1.34 13.01
C PHE A 540 -1.78 -2.20 12.69
N ARG A 541 -1.93 -3.16 11.78
CA ARG A 541 -0.80 -3.91 11.24
C ARG A 541 0.17 -3.02 10.47
N GLN A 542 -0.35 -2.21 9.56
CA GLN A 542 0.46 -1.33 8.72
C GLN A 542 1.30 -0.38 9.58
N ILE A 543 0.70 0.27 10.59
CA ILE A 543 1.41 1.20 11.48
C ILE A 543 2.41 0.50 12.40
N ALA A 544 2.07 -0.67 12.96
CA ALA A 544 3.00 -1.42 13.80
C ALA A 544 4.22 -1.88 12.99
N SER A 545 3.98 -2.41 11.80
CA SER A 545 5.03 -2.82 10.86
C SER A 545 5.90 -1.65 10.40
N TYR A 546 5.28 -0.49 10.12
CA TYR A 546 5.99 0.73 9.72
C TYR A 546 6.90 1.22 10.85
N LEU A 547 6.37 1.35 12.06
CA LEU A 547 7.09 1.89 13.20
C LEU A 547 8.21 0.97 13.70
N ASN A 548 8.04 -0.35 13.59
CA ASN A 548 9.10 -1.31 13.90
C ASN A 548 10.28 -1.21 12.93
N SER A 549 10.03 -0.94 11.65
CA SER A 549 11.09 -0.77 10.66
C SER A 549 11.97 0.47 10.86
N GLN A 550 11.44 1.47 11.58
CA GLN A 550 12.14 2.72 11.88
C GLN A 550 12.98 2.63 13.18
N LEU A 551 12.99 1.48 13.87
CA LEU A 551 13.62 1.28 15.18
C LEU A 551 14.96 0.52 15.13
N SER A 552 15.53 0.28 13.94
CA SER A 552 16.82 -0.42 13.83
C SER A 552 17.94 0.34 14.58
N PRO A 553 18.72 -0.33 15.46
CA PRO A 553 19.72 0.31 16.33
C PRO A 553 20.92 0.92 15.60
N ASP A 554 21.18 0.51 14.36
CA ASP A 554 22.22 1.10 13.52
C ASP A 554 21.68 2.36 12.85
N ASP A 555 22.44 3.45 12.82
CA ASP A 555 22.13 4.78 12.25
C ASP A 555 21.70 4.80 10.75
N LYS A 556 21.35 3.66 10.15
CA LYS A 556 20.77 3.52 8.81
C LYS A 556 19.26 3.31 8.91
N VAL A 557 18.50 4.34 8.53
CA VAL A 557 17.04 4.28 8.43
C VAL A 557 16.64 3.27 7.36
N PHE A 558 16.16 2.09 7.77
CA PHE A 558 15.56 1.12 6.85
C PHE A 558 14.13 1.58 6.49
N HIS A 559 13.92 1.94 5.22
CA HIS A 559 12.61 2.36 4.74
C HIS A 559 11.78 1.16 4.28
N LYS A 560 10.91 0.66 5.16
CA LYS A 560 9.93 -0.37 4.80
C LYS A 560 8.84 0.22 3.92
N ARG A 561 8.95 -0.05 2.61
CA ARG A 561 7.98 0.36 1.59
C ARG A 561 6.70 -0.47 1.66
N GLN A 562 5.61 0.15 2.12
CA GLN A 562 4.27 -0.43 2.24
C GLN A 562 3.29 0.26 1.28
N ILE A 563 2.36 -0.49 0.70
CA ILE A 563 1.30 0.06 -0.17
C ILE A 563 -0.07 -0.36 0.34
N PHE A 564 -0.99 0.61 0.45
CA PHE A 564 -2.42 0.41 0.67
C PHE A 564 -3.20 0.72 -0.61
N ILE A 565 -4.05 -0.20 -1.05
CA ILE A 565 -4.86 -0.12 -2.27
C ILE A 565 -6.33 -0.34 -1.92
N THR A 566 -7.21 0.51 -2.43
CA THR A 566 -8.66 0.30 -2.40
C THR A 566 -9.31 0.87 -3.67
N MET A 567 -10.56 0.49 -3.94
CA MET A 567 -11.35 1.10 -5.03
C MET A 567 -11.96 2.44 -4.65
N SER A 568 -12.20 2.71 -3.35
CA SER A 568 -12.90 3.90 -2.86
C SER A 568 -11.94 5.07 -2.54
N PRO A 569 -12.06 6.23 -3.21
CA PRO A 569 -11.29 7.44 -2.88
C PRO A 569 -11.53 7.93 -1.44
N ASN A 570 -12.80 8.04 -1.04
CA ASN A 570 -13.23 8.43 0.31
C ASN A 570 -12.61 7.53 1.40
N LEU A 571 -12.62 6.21 1.19
CA LEU A 571 -12.03 5.27 2.14
C LEU A 571 -10.50 5.46 2.21
N ARG A 572 -9.83 5.59 1.06
CA ARG A 572 -8.38 5.84 0.98
C ARG A 572 -7.98 7.08 1.77
N HIS A 573 -8.69 8.20 1.59
CA HIS A 573 -8.37 9.45 2.28
C HIS A 573 -8.51 9.29 3.80
N ARG A 574 -9.61 8.69 4.27
CA ARG A 574 -9.85 8.49 5.71
C ARG A 574 -8.87 7.54 6.35
N VAL A 575 -8.55 6.44 5.69
CA VAL A 575 -7.56 5.48 6.16
C VAL A 575 -6.18 6.14 6.24
N LYS A 576 -5.78 6.91 5.23
CA LYS A 576 -4.54 7.67 5.25
C LYS A 576 -4.51 8.68 6.41
N LYS A 577 -5.55 9.50 6.56
CA LYS A 577 -5.65 10.48 7.66
C LYS A 577 -5.58 9.81 9.03
N TYR A 578 -6.28 8.69 9.21
CA TYR A 578 -6.25 7.94 10.45
C TYR A 578 -4.86 7.37 10.74
N PHE A 579 -4.19 6.80 9.71
CA PHE A 579 -2.81 6.35 9.81
C PHE A 579 -1.84 7.49 10.16
N ASP A 580 -1.92 8.62 9.47
CA ASP A 580 -1.07 9.79 9.66
C ASP A 580 -1.22 10.34 11.10
N ASN A 581 -2.44 10.49 11.60
CA ASN A 581 -2.69 10.94 12.97
C ASN A 581 -2.08 10.00 14.03
N ILE A 582 -2.17 8.68 13.84
CA ILE A 582 -1.56 7.69 14.76
C ILE A 582 -0.03 7.78 14.65
N ARG A 583 0.50 7.86 13.43
CA ARG A 583 1.94 7.97 13.15
C ARG A 583 2.52 9.21 13.82
N GLU A 584 1.91 10.37 13.65
CA GLU A 584 2.34 11.62 14.29
C GLU A 584 2.31 11.47 15.81
N SER A 585 1.22 10.97 16.38
CA SER A 585 1.09 10.75 17.83
C SER A 585 2.18 9.79 18.35
N ALA A 586 2.55 8.77 17.58
CA ALA A 586 3.60 7.82 17.94
C ALA A 586 5.01 8.41 17.82
N ILE A 587 5.25 9.26 16.82
CA ILE A 587 6.52 9.99 16.66
C ILE A 587 6.71 10.99 17.80
N LEU A 588 5.66 11.72 18.19
CA LEU A 588 5.67 12.62 19.35
C LEU A 588 6.09 11.87 20.62
N ALA A 589 5.50 10.70 20.87
CA ALA A 589 5.84 9.86 22.03
C ALA A 589 7.34 9.49 22.10
N ARG A 590 8.02 9.42 20.95
CA ARG A 590 9.44 9.04 20.84
C ARG A 590 10.39 10.23 20.84
N THR A 591 9.89 11.44 20.61
CA THR A 591 10.75 12.63 20.44
C THR A 591 11.22 13.16 21.79
N LYS A 592 12.55 13.20 22.00
CA LYS A 592 13.15 13.90 23.15
C LYS A 592 13.21 15.40 22.86
N MET A 593 12.19 16.15 23.25
CA MET A 593 12.16 17.61 23.11
C MET A 593 12.67 18.31 24.37
N THR A 594 13.45 19.38 24.19
CA THR A 594 13.75 20.33 25.27
C THR A 594 12.54 21.21 25.56
N ASN A 595 12.47 21.79 26.77
CA ASN A 595 11.37 22.71 27.16
C ASN A 595 11.21 23.93 26.23
N ALA A 596 12.27 24.33 25.52
CA ALA A 596 12.20 25.43 24.55
C ALA A 596 11.58 24.98 23.22
N GLN A 597 12.01 23.84 22.67
CA GLN A 597 11.43 23.24 21.46
C GLN A 597 9.96 22.87 21.66
N PHE A 598 9.60 22.44 22.87
CA PHE A 598 8.21 22.18 23.24
C PHE A 598 7.33 23.44 23.14
N ARG A 599 7.84 24.61 23.55
CA ARG A 599 7.10 25.88 23.45
C ARG A 599 6.93 26.34 22.00
N GLU A 600 8.00 26.24 21.19
CA GLU A 600 7.95 26.61 19.77
C GLU A 600 7.00 25.70 18.97
N TYR A 601 7.02 24.39 19.24
CA TYR A 601 6.07 23.45 18.64
C TYR A 601 4.61 23.80 19.00
N ARG A 602 4.36 24.21 20.25
CA ARG A 602 3.04 24.66 20.69
C ARG A 602 2.57 25.90 19.95
N GLU A 603 3.43 26.90 19.83
CA GLU A 603 3.10 28.17 19.15
C GLU A 603 2.74 27.91 17.68
N LYS A 604 3.49 27.03 16.98
CA LYS A 604 3.16 26.61 15.61
C LYS A 604 1.86 25.83 15.50
N LYS A 605 1.60 24.91 16.44
CA LYS A 605 0.37 24.11 16.46
C LYS A 605 -0.87 24.97 16.72
N ASP A 606 -0.74 25.96 17.60
CA ASP A 606 -1.82 26.92 17.88
C ASP A 606 -2.15 27.77 16.64
N GLU A 607 -1.16 28.13 15.82
CA GLU A 607 -1.34 28.81 14.52
C GLU A 607 -2.01 27.90 13.46
N GLU A 608 -1.64 26.62 13.40
CA GLU A 608 -2.22 25.64 12.45
C GLU A 608 -3.64 25.18 12.83
N SER A 609 -3.98 25.18 14.12
CA SER A 609 -5.28 24.76 14.65
C SER A 609 -6.47 25.64 14.22
N GLY A 610 -6.22 26.79 13.60
CA GLY A 610 -7.23 27.72 13.06
C GLY A 610 -7.91 27.27 11.76
N ILE A 611 -7.47 26.16 11.14
CA ILE A 611 -8.04 25.64 9.89
C ILE A 611 -9.01 24.48 10.21
N GLU A 612 -10.30 24.79 10.26
CA GLU A 612 -11.38 23.80 10.48
C GLU A 612 -11.32 22.62 9.49
N SER A 613 -11.51 21.40 10.00
CA SER A 613 -11.75 20.21 9.19
C SER A 613 -13.15 20.27 8.56
N LYS A 614 -13.26 20.87 7.37
CA LYS A 614 -14.38 20.60 6.47
C LYS A 614 -14.27 19.16 5.96
N MET A 615 -15.40 18.51 5.69
CA MET A 615 -15.39 17.33 4.81
C MET A 615 -14.80 17.80 3.48
N HIS A 616 -13.69 17.19 3.07
CA HIS A 616 -13.01 17.52 1.83
C HIS A 616 -13.91 17.19 0.63
N GLU A 617 -13.95 18.09 -0.36
CA GLU A 617 -14.64 17.83 -1.61
C GLU A 617 -13.82 16.85 -2.47
N GLU A 618 -14.45 16.10 -3.36
CA GLU A 618 -13.77 15.11 -4.26
C GLU A 618 -12.54 15.70 -4.99
N LYS A 619 -12.53 17.01 -5.22
CA LYS A 619 -11.43 17.75 -5.84
C LYS A 619 -10.14 17.73 -5.02
N ASP A 620 -10.23 17.82 -3.70
CA ASP A 620 -9.06 17.84 -2.81
C ASP A 620 -8.35 16.46 -2.83
N GLU A 621 -9.12 15.38 -2.98
CA GLU A 621 -8.57 14.02 -3.06
C GLU A 621 -7.83 13.77 -4.40
N GLU A 622 -8.36 14.30 -5.50
CA GLU A 622 -7.72 14.21 -6.81
C GLU A 622 -6.39 14.98 -6.84
N GLU A 623 -6.33 16.17 -6.25
CA GLU A 623 -5.09 16.96 -6.14
C GLU A 623 -4.00 16.21 -5.37
N GLU A 624 -4.35 15.57 -4.25
CA GLU A 624 -3.41 14.77 -3.46
C GLU A 624 -2.87 13.57 -4.26
N LEU A 625 -3.74 12.85 -4.98
CA LEU A 625 -3.34 11.73 -5.83
C LEU A 625 -2.50 12.18 -7.04
N ASN A 626 -2.74 13.38 -7.56
CA ASN A 626 -1.96 13.98 -8.64
C ASN A 626 -0.54 14.38 -8.18
N GLY A 627 -0.34 14.62 -6.88
CA GLY A 627 1.00 14.86 -6.31
C GLY A 627 1.91 13.61 -6.27
N ILE A 628 1.34 12.42 -6.43
CA ILE A 628 2.08 11.15 -6.49
C ILE A 628 2.53 10.91 -7.96
N PRO A 629 3.80 10.57 -8.23
CA PRO A 629 4.26 10.26 -9.58
C PRO A 629 3.44 9.16 -10.26
N ASP A 630 3.16 9.32 -11.57
CA ASP A 630 2.47 8.31 -12.40
C ASP A 630 3.40 7.17 -12.85
N SER A 631 4.40 6.81 -12.04
CA SER A 631 5.33 5.72 -12.33
C SER A 631 5.89 5.10 -11.04
N PHE A 632 6.14 3.79 -11.08
CA PHE A 632 6.90 3.04 -10.06
C PHE A 632 8.41 3.17 -10.24
N ASN A 633 8.87 4.09 -11.09
CA ASN A 633 10.29 4.38 -11.24
C ASN A 633 10.88 4.91 -9.92
N HIS A 634 11.87 4.19 -9.37
CA HIS A 634 12.56 4.54 -8.12
C HIS A 634 13.19 5.93 -8.11
N LEU A 635 13.52 6.50 -9.28
CA LEU A 635 14.03 7.88 -9.39
C LEU A 635 12.95 8.93 -9.12
N GLN A 636 11.68 8.61 -9.37
CA GLN A 636 10.55 9.51 -9.15
C GLN A 636 9.83 9.19 -7.83
N LEU A 637 9.62 7.90 -7.57
CA LEU A 637 8.94 7.39 -6.38
C LEU A 637 9.95 7.05 -5.27
N THR A 638 10.51 8.10 -4.67
CA THR A 638 11.48 8.01 -3.57
C THR A 638 10.84 7.54 -2.25
N ASP A 639 11.65 7.19 -1.25
CA ASP A 639 11.17 6.66 0.04
C ASP A 639 10.22 7.58 0.80
N LYS A 640 10.24 8.90 0.53
CA LYS A 640 9.37 9.90 1.16
C LYS A 640 7.87 9.67 0.89
N TYR A 641 7.52 8.96 -0.18
CA TYR A 641 6.13 8.68 -0.55
C TYR A 641 5.56 7.46 0.18
N PHE A 642 6.39 6.72 0.93
CA PHE A 642 5.97 5.52 1.63
C PHE A 642 5.70 5.83 3.12
N PRO A 643 4.64 5.27 3.72
CA PRO A 643 3.67 4.33 3.15
C PRO A 643 2.75 4.98 2.10
N LEU A 644 2.51 4.26 1.01
CA LEU A 644 1.76 4.77 -0.12
C LEU A 644 0.28 4.39 0.00
N PHE A 645 -0.62 5.36 0.01
CA PHE A 645 -2.07 5.13 -0.01
C PHE A 645 -2.64 5.58 -1.35
N ILE A 646 -3.15 4.64 -2.15
CA ILE A 646 -3.61 4.90 -3.53
C ILE A 646 -4.91 4.16 -3.84
N THR A 647 -5.63 4.65 -4.85
CA THR A 647 -6.74 3.91 -5.45
C THR A 647 -6.21 2.91 -6.49
N PHE A 648 -7.01 1.89 -6.83
CA PHE A 648 -6.65 0.95 -7.91
C PHE A 648 -6.51 1.66 -9.28
N ASP A 649 -7.28 2.72 -9.52
CA ASP A 649 -7.13 3.53 -10.73
C ASP A 649 -5.77 4.24 -10.77
N LYS A 650 -5.33 4.83 -9.65
CA LYS A 650 -3.99 5.41 -9.53
C LYS A 650 -2.91 4.35 -9.68
N PHE A 651 -3.08 3.17 -9.07
CA PHE A 651 -2.17 2.03 -9.25
C PHE A 651 -2.03 1.64 -10.74
N SER A 652 -3.15 1.53 -11.45
CA SER A 652 -3.17 1.23 -12.89
C SER A 652 -2.43 2.30 -13.71
N LYS A 653 -2.70 3.59 -13.44
CA LYS A 653 -1.99 4.72 -14.06
C LYS A 653 -0.48 4.66 -13.83
N MET A 654 -0.06 4.36 -12.60
CA MET A 654 1.37 4.21 -12.27
C MET A 654 2.02 3.07 -13.04
N LEU A 655 1.33 1.94 -13.24
CA LEU A 655 1.84 0.84 -14.06
C LEU A 655 1.89 1.21 -15.55
N GLN A 656 0.89 1.92 -16.08
CA GLN A 656 0.93 2.43 -17.46
C GLN A 656 2.16 3.29 -17.70
N GLY A 657 2.45 4.25 -16.80
CA GLY A 657 3.65 5.08 -16.91
C GLY A 657 4.95 4.29 -16.75
N THR A 658 4.99 3.27 -15.90
CA THR A 658 6.16 2.39 -15.70
C THR A 658 6.48 1.54 -16.93
N TYR A 659 5.44 0.99 -17.56
CA TYR A 659 5.58 0.16 -18.77
C TYR A 659 5.57 0.97 -20.06
N GLY A 660 5.36 2.29 -19.99
CA GLY A 660 5.30 3.18 -21.15
C GLY A 660 4.10 2.90 -22.06
N ILE A 661 2.99 2.42 -21.48
CA ILE A 661 1.77 2.08 -22.22
C ILE A 661 0.98 3.36 -22.47
N SER A 662 0.91 3.82 -23.73
CA SER A 662 0.00 4.90 -24.08
C SER A 662 -1.43 4.36 -24.25
N ASN A 663 -2.44 5.21 -24.05
CA ASN A 663 -3.84 4.81 -24.25
C ASN A 663 -4.12 4.33 -25.69
N ARG A 664 -3.32 4.78 -26.66
CA ARG A 664 -3.37 4.31 -28.05
C ARG A 664 -2.78 2.91 -28.24
N ASP A 665 -1.84 2.49 -27.39
CA ASP A 665 -1.24 1.16 -27.46
C ASP A 665 -2.19 0.08 -26.97
N ILE A 666 -3.04 0.41 -25.97
CA ILE A 666 -4.15 -0.45 -25.50
C ILE A 666 -5.08 -0.79 -26.67
N THR A 667 -5.41 0.20 -27.51
CA THR A 667 -6.27 0.00 -28.69
C THR A 667 -5.57 -0.67 -29.87
N LYS A 668 -4.24 -0.55 -30.00
CA LYS A 668 -3.46 -1.12 -31.12
C LYS A 668 -3.14 -2.60 -30.94
N GLN A 669 -2.88 -3.07 -29.72
CA GLN A 669 -2.67 -4.50 -29.45
C GLN A 669 -3.83 -5.34 -30.01
N LYS A 670 -5.08 -4.85 -29.89
CA LYS A 670 -6.27 -5.50 -30.48
C LYS A 670 -6.30 -5.61 -32.00
N LYS A 671 -5.75 -4.65 -32.75
CA LYS A 671 -5.78 -4.66 -34.23
C LYS A 671 -4.84 -5.74 -34.80
N TYR A 672 -3.77 -6.08 -34.10
CA TYR A 672 -2.85 -7.14 -34.53
C TYR A 672 -3.37 -8.55 -34.22
N ASP A 673 -4.20 -8.70 -33.18
CA ASP A 673 -4.73 -10.00 -32.75
C ASP A 673 -6.00 -10.43 -33.52
N THR A 674 -6.75 -9.50 -34.15
CA THR A 674 -7.91 -9.86 -34.98
C THR A 674 -7.56 -10.27 -36.41
N ASP A 675 -6.38 -9.87 -36.91
CA ASP A 675 -6.00 -10.04 -38.32
C ASP A 675 -4.94 -11.14 -38.55
N ASN A 676 -4.42 -11.81 -37.51
CA ASN A 676 -3.40 -12.86 -37.67
C ASN A 676 -3.68 -14.12 -36.83
N ILE A 677 -4.46 -15.04 -37.42
CA ILE A 677 -4.15 -16.46 -37.29
C ILE A 677 -3.07 -16.71 -38.35
N ASP A 678 -1.87 -17.11 -37.90
CA ASP A 678 -0.62 -17.29 -38.66
C ASP A 678 0.17 -16.04 -39.07
N SER A 679 1.11 -15.62 -38.21
CA SER A 679 2.55 -15.52 -38.52
C SER A 679 3.30 -14.80 -37.38
N PHE A 680 4.22 -15.52 -36.73
CA PHE A 680 5.26 -14.90 -35.89
C PHE A 680 6.26 -14.22 -36.81
N ASP A 681 6.34 -12.89 -36.76
CA ASP A 681 7.54 -12.20 -37.25
C ASP A 681 8.01 -11.07 -36.32
N LYS A 682 9.33 -11.00 -36.19
CA LYS A 682 10.09 -10.16 -35.26
C LYS A 682 10.08 -8.70 -35.72
N GLY A 683 9.34 -7.83 -35.02
CA GLY A 683 9.32 -6.38 -35.25
C GLY A 683 9.81 -5.56 -34.05
N LYS A 684 10.85 -4.76 -34.26
CA LYS A 684 11.56 -3.90 -33.29
C LYS A 684 10.63 -2.94 -32.53
N PHE A 685 10.72 -2.96 -31.20
CA PHE A 685 10.26 -1.85 -30.35
C PHE A 685 11.28 -0.71 -30.46
N GLU A 686 10.91 0.40 -31.11
CA GLU A 686 11.65 1.66 -31.05
C GLU A 686 11.24 2.44 -29.80
N PRO A 687 12.17 2.72 -28.86
CA PRO A 687 11.88 3.51 -27.67
C PRO A 687 12.29 4.96 -27.94
N ASN A 688 11.40 5.81 -28.46
CA ASN A 688 11.45 7.27 -28.29
C ASN A 688 10.35 8.00 -29.05
N ARG A 689 9.20 8.24 -28.42
CA ARG A 689 8.39 9.43 -28.67
C ARG A 689 7.83 9.96 -27.36
N LYS A 690 8.25 11.16 -26.97
CA LYS A 690 7.69 11.92 -25.84
C LYS A 690 6.21 12.17 -26.12
N SER A 691 5.29 11.55 -25.38
CA SER A 691 3.88 11.94 -25.36
C SER A 691 3.65 12.88 -24.18
N SER A 692 3.18 14.09 -24.48
CA SER A 692 2.67 15.04 -23.50
C SER A 692 1.45 14.42 -22.79
N PHE A 693 1.62 14.00 -21.54
CA PHE A 693 0.53 13.64 -20.64
C PHE A 693 -0.09 14.95 -20.13
N ILE A 694 -1.19 15.38 -20.75
CA ILE A 694 -2.00 16.49 -20.24
C ILE A 694 -3.34 15.93 -19.77
N ASN A 695 -3.62 16.18 -18.49
CA ASN A 695 -4.85 15.90 -17.76
C ASN A 695 -6.06 16.57 -18.42
N THR A 696 -6.77 15.80 -19.24
CA THR A 696 -8.17 16.04 -19.57
C THR A 696 -8.84 14.67 -19.49
N GLU A 697 -10.07 14.58 -18.95
CA GLU A 697 -10.87 13.35 -18.92
C GLU A 697 -10.58 12.50 -20.15
N ASP A 698 -10.08 11.27 -19.95
CA ASP A 698 -9.67 10.43 -21.07
C ASP A 698 -10.90 10.15 -21.93
N LYS A 699 -11.04 10.94 -23.00
CA LYS A 699 -12.16 10.90 -23.93
C LYS A 699 -12.30 9.56 -24.61
N ASN A 700 -11.39 8.60 -24.41
CA ASN A 700 -11.47 7.26 -24.98
C ASN A 700 -11.80 6.16 -23.95
N PHE A 701 -11.80 6.47 -22.65
CA PHE A 701 -12.17 5.50 -21.60
C PHE A 701 -13.69 5.29 -21.53
N VAL A 702 -14.13 4.04 -21.52
CA VAL A 702 -15.55 3.67 -21.46
C VAL A 702 -15.88 3.12 -20.08
N ASP A 703 -16.51 3.97 -19.27
CA ASP A 703 -17.19 3.57 -18.03
C ASP A 703 -18.63 3.10 -18.32
N TYR A 704 -19.35 2.70 -17.27
CA TYR A 704 -20.75 2.28 -17.42
C TYR A 704 -21.64 3.40 -17.96
N ASN A 705 -21.49 4.64 -17.48
CA ASN A 705 -22.35 5.74 -17.87
C ASN A 705 -22.20 6.05 -19.37
N ARG A 706 -20.97 6.01 -19.88
CA ARG A 706 -20.66 6.13 -21.29
C ARG A 706 -21.13 4.91 -22.09
N PHE A 707 -20.98 3.70 -21.56
CA PHE A 707 -21.57 2.51 -22.18
C PHE A 707 -23.09 2.67 -22.35
N GLN A 708 -23.81 3.04 -21.30
CA GLN A 708 -25.26 3.20 -21.31
C GLN A 708 -25.72 4.32 -22.27
N LYS A 709 -25.00 5.45 -22.33
CA LYS A 709 -25.39 6.59 -23.17
C LYS A 709 -24.97 6.45 -24.64
N LYS A 710 -23.78 5.90 -24.92
CA LYS A 710 -23.18 5.88 -26.28
C LYS A 710 -23.33 4.51 -26.97
N TYR A 711 -23.08 3.43 -26.25
CA TYR A 711 -22.98 2.08 -26.84
C TYR A 711 -24.29 1.34 -26.79
N TRP A 712 -24.94 1.31 -25.63
CA TRP A 712 -26.20 0.61 -25.42
C TRP A 712 -27.27 0.98 -26.45
N PRO A 713 -27.48 2.26 -26.84
CA PRO A 713 -28.52 2.61 -27.80
C PRO A 713 -28.26 2.12 -29.24
N SER A 714 -27.01 1.78 -29.56
CA SER A 714 -26.60 1.34 -30.89
C SER A 714 -26.58 -0.19 -31.03
N LEU A 715 -26.83 -0.92 -29.94
CA LEU A 715 -26.97 -2.38 -29.95
C LEU A 715 -28.38 -2.78 -30.42
N ASN A 716 -28.52 -4.01 -30.93
CA ASN A 716 -29.76 -4.53 -31.54
C ASN A 716 -31.04 -4.24 -30.73
N ASP A 717 -32.02 -3.57 -31.36
CA ASP A 717 -33.30 -3.15 -30.77
C ASP A 717 -34.06 -4.28 -30.06
N ARG A 718 -34.06 -5.50 -30.64
CA ARG A 718 -34.73 -6.66 -30.04
C ARG A 718 -34.06 -7.11 -28.75
N CYS A 719 -32.74 -6.92 -28.63
CA CYS A 719 -31.98 -7.27 -27.43
C CYS A 719 -32.13 -6.19 -26.35
N ARG A 720 -32.21 -4.90 -26.73
CA ARG A 720 -32.40 -3.79 -25.79
C ARG A 720 -33.74 -3.84 -25.05
N GLN A 721 -34.78 -4.35 -25.70
CA GLN A 721 -36.10 -4.56 -25.09
C GLN A 721 -36.16 -5.81 -24.20
N LYS A 722 -35.26 -6.78 -24.44
CA LYS A 722 -35.25 -8.08 -23.75
C LYS A 722 -34.33 -8.12 -22.53
N PHE A 723 -33.20 -7.41 -22.56
CA PHE A 723 -32.16 -7.50 -21.53
C PHE A 723 -31.93 -6.16 -20.81
N ASP A 724 -31.55 -6.25 -19.55
CA ASP A 724 -31.19 -5.11 -18.72
C ASP A 724 -29.75 -4.63 -19.02
N CYS A 725 -29.57 -3.32 -19.22
CA CYS A 725 -28.28 -2.73 -19.59
C CYS A 725 -27.17 -2.97 -18.55
N VAL A 726 -27.49 -2.89 -17.25
CA VAL A 726 -26.50 -3.08 -16.16
C VAL A 726 -26.05 -4.53 -16.14
N LEU A 727 -26.98 -5.47 -16.29
CA LEU A 727 -26.67 -6.89 -16.31
C LEU A 727 -25.82 -7.27 -17.53
N VAL A 728 -26.14 -6.75 -18.73
CA VAL A 728 -25.33 -7.02 -19.94
C VAL A 728 -23.92 -6.46 -19.79
N TYR A 729 -23.77 -5.22 -19.33
CA TYR A 729 -22.44 -4.63 -19.09
C TYR A 729 -21.62 -5.47 -18.11
N SER A 730 -22.27 -5.95 -17.03
CA SER A 730 -21.61 -6.78 -16.03
C SER A 730 -21.16 -8.14 -16.59
N GLU A 731 -21.95 -8.72 -17.49
CA GLU A 731 -21.61 -9.98 -18.16
C GLU A 731 -20.44 -9.82 -19.14
N PHE A 732 -20.25 -8.66 -19.76
CA PHE A 732 -19.06 -8.39 -20.58
C PHE A 732 -17.77 -8.43 -19.75
N SER A 733 -17.80 -7.91 -18.52
CA SER A 733 -16.69 -8.04 -17.56
C SER A 733 -16.42 -9.49 -17.18
N ILE A 734 -17.45 -10.36 -17.13
CA ILE A 734 -17.29 -11.80 -16.87
C ILE A 734 -16.57 -12.47 -18.04
N ILE A 735 -16.93 -12.14 -19.28
CA ILE A 735 -16.33 -12.70 -20.49
C ILE A 735 -14.83 -12.36 -20.56
N LYS A 736 -14.42 -11.14 -20.20
CA LYS A 736 -13.00 -10.73 -20.19
C LYS A 736 -12.23 -11.12 -18.94
N GLY A 737 -12.84 -10.92 -17.76
CA GLY A 737 -12.12 -10.90 -16.48
C GLY A 737 -12.14 -12.22 -15.71
N SER A 738 -12.88 -13.24 -16.15
CA SER A 738 -13.03 -14.50 -15.39
C SER A 738 -11.77 -15.37 -15.36
N ASN A 739 -10.92 -15.29 -16.38
CA ASN A 739 -9.68 -16.07 -16.47
C ASN A 739 -8.52 -15.11 -16.76
N PRO A 740 -7.57 -14.90 -15.83
CA PRO A 740 -6.47 -13.95 -16.01
C PRO A 740 -5.41 -14.40 -17.05
N GLU A 741 -5.54 -15.61 -17.60
CA GLU A 741 -4.61 -16.15 -18.59
C GLU A 741 -5.01 -15.87 -20.05
N VAL A 742 -6.24 -15.43 -20.28
CA VAL A 742 -6.78 -15.13 -21.62
C VAL A 742 -7.38 -13.73 -21.64
N ASP A 743 -7.42 -13.09 -22.80
CA ASP A 743 -8.01 -11.75 -22.92
C ASP A 743 -9.53 -11.73 -22.77
N TYR A 744 -10.16 -12.80 -23.26
CA TYR A 744 -11.56 -13.12 -23.00
C TYR A 744 -11.83 -14.59 -23.28
N LEU A 745 -12.89 -15.11 -22.68
CA LEU A 745 -13.35 -16.48 -22.86
C LEU A 745 -13.83 -16.70 -24.30
N SER A 746 -13.52 -17.88 -24.86
CA SER A 746 -14.12 -18.31 -26.12
C SER A 746 -15.63 -18.47 -25.94
N ARG A 747 -16.39 -18.48 -27.06
CA ARG A 747 -17.84 -18.72 -27.01
C ARG A 747 -18.17 -20.05 -26.33
N GLU A 748 -17.36 -21.08 -26.58
CA GLU A 748 -17.54 -22.41 -25.98
C GLU A 748 -17.26 -22.39 -24.48
N ASP A 749 -16.17 -21.74 -24.05
CA ASP A 749 -15.84 -21.60 -22.63
C ASP A 749 -16.90 -20.79 -21.88
N TYR A 750 -17.41 -19.72 -22.51
CA TYR A 750 -18.51 -18.93 -21.94
C TYR A 750 -19.81 -19.74 -21.85
N ARG A 751 -20.14 -20.55 -22.87
CA ARG A 751 -21.27 -21.48 -22.80
C ARG A 751 -21.12 -22.52 -21.71
N ASN A 752 -19.90 -23.02 -21.48
CA ASN A 752 -19.59 -24.05 -20.49
C ASN A 752 -19.34 -23.49 -19.08
N ILE A 753 -19.27 -22.17 -18.92
CA ILE A 753 -19.01 -21.56 -17.63
C ILE A 753 -20.10 -21.96 -16.63
N SER A 754 -19.71 -22.25 -15.40
CA SER A 754 -20.63 -22.79 -14.40
C SER A 754 -21.87 -21.93 -14.25
N ILE A 755 -23.05 -22.52 -14.48
CA ILE A 755 -24.36 -21.89 -14.28
C ILE A 755 -24.54 -21.47 -12.82
N LYS A 756 -23.91 -22.21 -11.88
CA LYS A 756 -23.87 -21.84 -10.47
C LYS A 756 -23.08 -20.55 -10.24
N LYS A 757 -21.99 -20.33 -11.00
CA LYS A 757 -21.13 -19.15 -10.87
C LYS A 757 -21.73 -17.92 -11.56
N TYR A 758 -22.40 -18.11 -12.70
CA TYR A 758 -22.94 -17.04 -13.56
C TYR A 758 -24.33 -17.39 -14.14
N PRO A 759 -25.42 -17.15 -13.37
CA PRO A 759 -26.76 -17.58 -13.75
C PRO A 759 -27.55 -16.57 -14.58
N ALA A 760 -27.11 -15.31 -14.69
CA ALA A 760 -27.91 -14.20 -15.23
C ALA A 760 -28.46 -14.45 -16.65
N PHE A 761 -27.65 -15.06 -17.52
CA PHE A 761 -27.98 -15.24 -18.94
C PHE A 761 -27.82 -16.69 -19.42
N THR A 762 -27.99 -17.68 -18.55
CA THR A 762 -27.75 -19.12 -18.85
C THR A 762 -28.31 -19.59 -20.20
N TYR A 763 -29.55 -19.22 -20.55
CA TYR A 763 -30.20 -19.63 -21.80
C TYR A 763 -30.04 -18.62 -22.96
N ASN A 764 -29.39 -17.48 -22.70
CA ASN A 764 -29.20 -16.40 -23.68
C ASN A 764 -27.71 -16.11 -23.93
N ARG A 765 -26.79 -16.97 -23.47
CA ARG A 765 -25.34 -16.75 -23.56
C ARG A 765 -24.87 -16.44 -24.98
N ASP A 766 -25.45 -17.08 -25.99
CA ASP A 766 -25.10 -16.80 -27.38
C ASP A 766 -25.43 -15.38 -27.82
N LEU A 767 -26.63 -14.91 -27.48
CA LEU A 767 -27.06 -13.55 -27.77
C LEU A 767 -26.20 -12.54 -27.02
N ILE A 768 -25.84 -12.83 -25.77
CA ILE A 768 -24.93 -11.96 -25.00
C ILE A 768 -23.54 -11.93 -25.60
N TYR A 769 -23.01 -13.07 -26.04
CA TYR A 769 -21.71 -13.13 -26.70
C TYR A 769 -21.73 -12.37 -28.04
N ASP A 770 -22.83 -12.42 -28.79
CA ASP A 770 -23.00 -11.61 -30.01
C ASP A 770 -22.99 -10.11 -29.70
N LEU A 771 -23.66 -9.68 -28.62
CA LEU A 771 -23.63 -8.29 -28.16
C LEU A 771 -22.23 -7.87 -27.70
N PHE A 772 -21.51 -8.76 -27.01
CA PHE A 772 -20.13 -8.55 -26.60
C PHE A 772 -19.22 -8.30 -27.80
N LEU A 773 -19.30 -9.16 -28.84
CA LEU A 773 -18.52 -8.98 -30.07
C LEU A 773 -18.89 -7.69 -30.81
N GLN A 774 -20.17 -7.30 -30.83
CA GLN A 774 -20.59 -6.02 -31.41
C GLN A 774 -20.00 -4.84 -30.63
N TYR A 775 -20.05 -4.89 -29.30
CA TYR A 775 -19.46 -3.88 -28.43
C TYR A 775 -17.95 -3.74 -28.64
N GLU A 776 -17.21 -4.85 -28.70
CA GLU A 776 -15.76 -4.84 -28.98
C GLU A 776 -15.44 -4.25 -30.36
N LYS A 777 -16.22 -4.60 -31.39
CA LYS A 777 -16.06 -4.02 -32.75
C LYS A 777 -16.33 -2.52 -32.76
N MET A 778 -17.35 -2.06 -32.06
CA MET A 778 -17.67 -0.62 -31.97
C MET A 778 -16.57 0.15 -31.23
N LYS A 779 -16.07 -0.39 -30.11
CA LYS A 779 -14.94 0.22 -29.39
C LYS A 779 -13.69 0.31 -30.26
N ALA A 780 -13.35 -0.77 -30.97
CA ALA A 780 -12.20 -0.79 -31.87
C ALA A 780 -12.32 0.22 -33.02
N ARG A 781 -13.53 0.50 -33.52
CA ARG A 781 -13.78 1.54 -34.53
C ARG A 781 -13.64 2.96 -33.98
N ASN A 782 -13.97 3.15 -32.70
CA ASN A 782 -13.93 4.45 -32.02
C ASN A 782 -12.58 4.72 -31.34
N ASP A 783 -11.62 3.79 -31.42
CA ASP A 783 -10.38 3.79 -30.61
C ASP A 783 -10.66 4.02 -29.10
N ASP A 784 -11.75 3.42 -28.62
CA ASP A 784 -12.20 3.45 -27.22
C ASP A 784 -11.72 2.17 -26.48
N TYR A 785 -11.50 2.25 -25.16
CA TYR A 785 -11.09 1.12 -24.32
C TYR A 785 -11.80 1.12 -22.95
N ASP A 786 -11.93 -0.05 -22.31
CA ASP A 786 -12.54 -0.20 -20.98
C ASP A 786 -11.50 -0.55 -19.89
N SER A 787 -11.96 -0.69 -18.64
CA SER A 787 -11.08 -1.03 -17.51
C SER A 787 -10.37 -2.38 -17.67
N MET A 788 -11.04 -3.38 -18.26
CA MET A 788 -10.47 -4.71 -18.49
C MET A 788 -9.39 -4.67 -19.57
N ASP A 789 -9.64 -3.91 -20.65
CA ASP A 789 -8.66 -3.68 -21.71
C ASP A 789 -7.36 -3.10 -21.15
N ARG A 790 -7.48 -2.14 -20.22
CA ARG A 790 -6.33 -1.54 -19.53
C ARG A 790 -5.60 -2.55 -18.64
N THR A 791 -6.31 -3.28 -17.78
CA THR A 791 -5.70 -4.28 -16.88
C THR A 791 -4.97 -5.37 -17.67
N LEU A 792 -5.57 -5.88 -18.74
CA LEU A 792 -4.98 -6.93 -19.59
C LEU A 792 -3.73 -6.43 -20.32
N ALA A 793 -3.77 -5.24 -20.93
CA ALA A 793 -2.61 -4.65 -21.58
C ALA A 793 -1.42 -4.48 -20.61
N ILE A 794 -1.69 -4.03 -19.38
CA ILE A 794 -0.67 -3.93 -18.33
C ILE A 794 -0.16 -5.32 -17.93
N SER A 795 -1.05 -6.29 -17.75
CA SER A 795 -0.70 -7.68 -17.39
C SER A 795 0.24 -8.32 -18.42
N HIS A 796 -0.01 -8.13 -19.72
CA HIS A 796 0.87 -8.60 -20.79
C HIS A 796 2.27 -8.00 -20.71
N CYS A 797 2.38 -6.71 -20.39
CA CYS A 797 3.67 -6.05 -20.17
C CYS A 797 4.36 -6.58 -18.89
N ALA A 798 3.62 -6.76 -17.80
CA ALA A 798 4.15 -7.28 -16.53
C ALA A 798 4.63 -8.73 -16.63
N LYS A 799 4.05 -9.54 -17.52
CA LYS A 799 4.53 -10.89 -17.85
C LYS A 799 5.89 -10.88 -18.56
N LYS A 800 6.17 -9.85 -19.37
CA LYS A 800 7.42 -9.72 -20.15
C LYS A 800 8.53 -8.99 -19.41
N LYS A 801 8.17 -8.04 -18.53
CA LYS A 801 9.10 -7.17 -17.81
C LYS A 801 8.67 -7.06 -16.36
N THR A 802 9.53 -7.48 -15.44
CA THR A 802 9.31 -7.33 -13.99
C THR A 802 9.30 -5.85 -13.59
N LEU A 803 8.65 -5.54 -12.47
CA LEU A 803 8.68 -4.20 -11.89
C LEU A 803 10.13 -3.91 -11.42
N GLY A 804 10.85 -3.06 -12.16
CA GLY A 804 12.27 -2.82 -11.91
C GLY A 804 12.53 -1.94 -10.68
N GLY A 805 13.55 -2.29 -9.88
CA GLY A 805 14.26 -1.41 -8.96
C GLY A 805 13.55 -0.98 -7.66
N LEU A 806 12.23 -1.18 -7.53
CA LEU A 806 11.47 -0.79 -6.34
C LEU A 806 10.99 -2.00 -5.56
N HIS A 807 11.67 -2.34 -4.47
CA HIS A 807 11.24 -3.46 -3.62
C HIS A 807 10.09 -3.03 -2.70
N ILE A 808 8.88 -3.49 -2.98
CA ILE A 808 7.71 -3.31 -2.11
C ILE A 808 7.65 -4.46 -1.12
N HIS A 809 7.64 -4.15 0.18
CA HIS A 809 7.73 -5.15 1.23
C HIS A 809 6.35 -5.70 1.60
N GLU A 810 5.33 -4.84 1.68
CA GLU A 810 3.99 -5.22 2.14
C GLU A 810 2.92 -4.54 1.31
N VAL A 811 1.86 -5.30 0.99
CA VAL A 811 0.72 -4.82 0.20
C VAL A 811 -0.57 -5.10 0.97
N TYR A 812 -1.38 -4.07 1.14
CA TYR A 812 -2.67 -4.11 1.83
C TYR A 812 -3.77 -3.74 0.83
N ILE A 813 -4.79 -4.58 0.69
CA ILE A 813 -5.92 -4.38 -0.21
C ILE A 813 -7.20 -4.44 0.62
N ASP A 814 -7.90 -3.31 0.74
CA ASP A 814 -9.18 -3.23 1.45
C ASP A 814 -10.34 -3.07 0.46
N GLU A 815 -11.52 -3.55 0.84
CA GLU A 815 -12.70 -3.70 -0.02
C GLU A 815 -12.39 -4.49 -1.31
N CYS A 816 -11.58 -5.55 -1.20
CA CYS A 816 -11.07 -6.31 -2.36
C CYS A 816 -12.18 -6.94 -3.24
N GLN A 817 -13.41 -7.04 -2.74
CA GLN A 817 -14.56 -7.50 -3.51
C GLN A 817 -15.02 -6.51 -4.60
N ASP A 818 -14.58 -5.26 -4.53
CA ASP A 818 -14.86 -4.26 -5.57
C ASP A 818 -13.88 -4.33 -6.74
N ASN A 819 -12.78 -5.08 -6.59
CA ASN A 819 -11.86 -5.41 -7.68
C ASN A 819 -12.37 -6.58 -8.51
N HIS A 820 -12.06 -6.59 -9.80
CA HIS A 820 -12.21 -7.81 -10.60
C HIS A 820 -11.10 -8.81 -10.24
N ILE A 821 -11.34 -10.11 -10.45
CA ILE A 821 -10.34 -11.13 -10.11
C ILE A 821 -9.04 -10.96 -10.93
N VAL A 822 -9.14 -10.47 -12.17
CA VAL A 822 -7.99 -10.13 -13.02
C VAL A 822 -7.16 -8.96 -12.47
N ASP A 823 -7.80 -7.99 -11.80
CA ASP A 823 -7.12 -6.87 -11.15
C ASP A 823 -6.25 -7.38 -10.00
N ILE A 824 -6.79 -8.29 -9.18
CA ILE A 824 -6.02 -8.94 -8.10
C ILE A 824 -4.89 -9.80 -8.69
N ALA A 825 -5.13 -10.52 -9.79
CA ALA A 825 -4.10 -11.30 -10.46
C ALA A 825 -2.94 -10.42 -10.95
N LEU A 826 -3.25 -9.22 -11.48
CA LEU A 826 -2.24 -8.24 -11.84
C LEU A 826 -1.45 -7.76 -10.62
N ILE A 827 -2.11 -7.41 -9.51
CA ILE A 827 -1.44 -6.97 -8.28
C ILE A 827 -0.47 -8.04 -7.77
N LEU A 828 -0.92 -9.30 -7.71
CA LEU A 828 -0.10 -10.44 -7.31
C LEU A 828 1.10 -10.64 -8.26
N LYS A 829 0.89 -10.48 -9.57
CA LYS A 829 1.97 -10.61 -10.57
C LYS A 829 3.00 -9.49 -10.47
N VAL A 830 2.56 -8.27 -10.20
CA VAL A 830 3.45 -7.09 -10.07
C VAL A 830 4.27 -7.16 -8.79
N PHE A 831 3.68 -7.66 -7.70
CA PHE A 831 4.31 -7.74 -6.38
C PHE A 831 4.78 -9.16 -6.02
N GLU A 832 5.39 -9.87 -6.96
CA GLU A 832 5.94 -11.23 -6.74
C GLU A 832 6.99 -11.28 -5.62
N LEU A 833 7.75 -10.19 -5.44
CA LEU A 833 8.80 -10.07 -4.43
C LEU A 833 8.30 -9.55 -3.08
N ALA A 834 7.01 -9.26 -2.90
CA ALA A 834 6.50 -8.76 -1.62
C ALA A 834 6.56 -9.82 -0.52
N ASN A 835 6.92 -9.40 0.70
CA ASN A 835 7.03 -10.29 1.86
C ASN A 835 5.67 -10.81 2.30
N SER A 836 4.63 -9.96 2.25
CA SER A 836 3.26 -10.36 2.59
C SER A 836 2.20 -9.51 1.88
N ILE A 837 1.07 -10.14 1.57
CA ILE A 837 -0.11 -9.48 0.97
C ILE A 837 -1.34 -9.77 1.82
N PHE A 838 -2.06 -8.73 2.20
CA PHE A 838 -3.28 -8.79 3.00
C PHE A 838 -4.47 -8.32 2.17
N LEU A 839 -5.50 -9.14 2.06
CA LEU A 839 -6.75 -8.78 1.38
C LEU A 839 -7.91 -8.86 2.36
N ALA A 840 -8.68 -7.78 2.48
CA ALA A 840 -9.90 -7.73 3.28
C ALA A 840 -11.13 -7.41 2.41
N GLY A 841 -12.29 -7.95 2.76
CA GLY A 841 -13.54 -7.62 2.06
C GLY A 841 -14.81 -8.27 2.60
N ASP A 842 -15.94 -7.89 2.02
CA ASP A 842 -17.28 -8.43 2.29
C ASP A 842 -18.10 -8.59 1.00
N ILE A 843 -18.38 -9.83 0.57
CA ILE A 843 -19.14 -10.08 -0.66
C ILE A 843 -20.58 -9.58 -0.61
N ALA A 844 -21.19 -9.48 0.58
CA ALA A 844 -22.53 -8.88 0.69
C ALA A 844 -22.53 -7.38 0.36
N GLN A 845 -21.35 -6.74 0.38
CA GLN A 845 -21.15 -5.35 -0.03
C GLN A 845 -20.62 -5.22 -1.47
N CYS A 846 -20.52 -6.30 -2.24
CA CYS A 846 -20.08 -6.27 -3.64
C CYS A 846 -21.20 -5.68 -4.53
N ILE A 847 -21.23 -4.35 -4.62
CA ILE A 847 -22.16 -3.56 -5.46
C ILE A 847 -21.46 -2.97 -6.70
N ALA A 848 -20.14 -3.13 -6.82
CA ALA A 848 -19.37 -2.70 -7.99
C ALA A 848 -19.92 -3.35 -9.28
N ARG A 849 -20.28 -2.50 -10.25
CA ARG A 849 -20.86 -2.93 -11.53
C ARG A 849 -19.83 -3.78 -12.30
N GLY A 850 -20.24 -4.98 -12.72
CA GLY A 850 -19.36 -5.93 -13.41
C GLY A 850 -18.37 -6.70 -12.54
N SER A 851 -18.37 -6.50 -11.22
CA SER A 851 -17.60 -7.37 -10.32
C SER A 851 -18.30 -8.72 -10.17
N SER A 852 -17.59 -9.79 -10.52
CA SER A 852 -17.97 -11.18 -10.27
C SER A 852 -17.17 -11.82 -9.13
N PHE A 853 -16.67 -10.98 -8.23
CA PHE A 853 -15.73 -11.41 -7.20
C PHE A 853 -16.30 -12.51 -6.30
N ARG A 854 -15.48 -13.52 -6.01
CA ARG A 854 -15.75 -14.56 -5.00
C ARG A 854 -14.47 -14.87 -4.22
N PHE A 855 -14.56 -15.01 -2.90
CA PHE A 855 -13.38 -15.38 -2.10
C PHE A 855 -12.86 -16.77 -2.44
N GLN A 856 -13.69 -17.65 -2.97
CA GLN A 856 -13.25 -18.94 -3.50
C GLN A 856 -12.25 -18.77 -4.66
N ASP A 857 -12.54 -17.85 -5.59
CA ASP A 857 -11.65 -17.56 -6.72
C ASP A 857 -10.38 -16.85 -6.24
N LEU A 858 -10.51 -15.89 -5.30
CA LEU A 858 -9.36 -15.23 -4.69
C LEU A 858 -8.44 -16.23 -3.97
N ARG A 859 -9.01 -17.17 -3.23
CA ARG A 859 -8.23 -18.19 -2.51
C ARG A 859 -7.47 -19.08 -3.47
N ALA A 860 -8.11 -19.53 -4.56
CA ALA A 860 -7.45 -20.32 -5.58
C ALA A 860 -6.31 -19.53 -6.25
N LEU A 861 -6.53 -18.25 -6.53
CA LEU A 861 -5.55 -17.35 -7.12
C LEU A 861 -4.34 -17.12 -6.19
N MET A 862 -4.57 -16.79 -4.91
CA MET A 862 -3.49 -16.62 -3.93
C MET A 862 -2.71 -17.91 -3.71
N TYR A 863 -3.40 -19.05 -3.66
CA TYR A 863 -2.73 -20.35 -3.52
C TYR A 863 -1.83 -20.65 -4.73
N LYS A 864 -2.31 -20.41 -5.95
CA LYS A 864 -1.49 -20.52 -7.18
C LYS A 864 -0.29 -19.58 -7.11
N TRP A 865 -0.51 -18.32 -6.72
CA TRP A 865 0.55 -17.32 -6.62
C TRP A 865 1.64 -17.69 -5.61
N GLU A 866 1.29 -18.12 -4.40
CA GLU A 866 2.24 -18.58 -3.38
C GLU A 866 3.04 -19.82 -3.86
N LEU A 867 2.44 -20.68 -4.68
CA LEU A 867 3.13 -21.84 -5.27
C LEU A 867 4.11 -21.47 -6.38
N THR A 868 3.79 -20.46 -7.18
CA THR A 868 4.56 -20.13 -8.40
C THR A 868 5.59 -19.04 -8.22
N ARG A 869 5.50 -18.23 -7.14
CA ARG A 869 6.45 -17.14 -6.91
C ARG A 869 7.83 -17.66 -6.50
N THR A 870 8.87 -16.94 -6.91
CA THR A 870 10.27 -17.25 -6.53
C THR A 870 10.43 -17.20 -5.01
N PRO A 871 10.93 -18.26 -4.36
CA PRO A 871 11.11 -18.26 -2.92
C PRO A 871 12.12 -17.17 -2.52
N THR A 872 11.69 -16.20 -1.72
CA THR A 872 12.62 -15.42 -0.91
C THR A 872 13.15 -16.34 0.19
N ASN A 873 14.47 -16.32 0.44
CA ASN A 873 15.21 -17.32 1.22
C ASN A 873 14.45 -17.86 2.46
N HIS A 874 14.46 -19.20 2.62
CA HIS A 874 14.03 -19.99 3.79
C HIS A 874 12.54 -20.06 4.19
N ARG A 875 11.57 -19.65 3.36
CA ARG A 875 10.15 -19.90 3.68
C ARG A 875 9.59 -21.09 2.91
N SER A 876 9.26 -22.18 3.63
CA SER A 876 8.41 -23.27 3.13
C SER A 876 7.13 -22.71 2.53
N VAL A 877 6.53 -23.32 1.50
CA VAL A 877 5.25 -22.89 0.90
C VAL A 877 4.21 -22.59 2.00
N LEU A 878 3.98 -21.31 2.28
CA LEU A 878 3.05 -20.86 3.33
C LEU A 878 1.65 -20.82 2.72
N LYS A 879 0.73 -21.66 3.23
CA LYS A 879 -0.68 -21.54 2.87
C LYS A 879 -1.21 -20.20 3.40
N PRO A 880 -1.82 -19.33 2.57
CA PRO A 880 -2.43 -18.09 3.05
C PRO A 880 -3.43 -18.38 4.17
N LYS A 881 -3.31 -17.68 5.31
CA LYS A 881 -4.28 -17.79 6.41
C LYS A 881 -5.61 -17.14 6.00
N LYS A 882 -6.72 -17.76 6.36
CA LYS A 882 -8.07 -17.18 6.23
C LYS A 882 -8.59 -16.85 7.62
N PHE A 883 -9.03 -15.61 7.81
CA PHE A 883 -9.71 -15.15 9.02
C PHE A 883 -11.18 -14.87 8.72
N GLU A 884 -12.07 -15.26 9.64
CA GLU A 884 -13.51 -14.95 9.59
C GLU A 884 -13.90 -14.14 10.82
N LEU A 885 -14.39 -12.92 10.58
CA LEU A 885 -14.85 -11.98 11.60
C LEU A 885 -16.37 -11.87 11.55
N ASN A 886 -17.03 -12.18 12.68
CA ASN A 886 -18.48 -12.25 12.80
C ASN A 886 -19.05 -11.37 13.94
N PHE A 887 -18.20 -10.75 14.74
CA PHE A 887 -18.60 -9.82 15.79
C PHE A 887 -18.62 -8.39 15.24
N ASN A 888 -19.71 -7.66 15.49
CA ASN A 888 -19.89 -6.30 14.99
C ASN A 888 -19.58 -5.26 16.08
N TYR A 889 -18.55 -4.46 15.86
CA TYR A 889 -18.11 -3.39 16.77
C TYR A 889 -18.77 -2.03 16.48
N ARG A 890 -19.71 -2.00 15.52
CA ARG A 890 -20.34 -0.77 15.03
C ARG A 890 -21.81 -0.68 15.39
N SER A 891 -22.60 -1.69 15.01
CA SER A 891 -24.06 -1.67 15.02
C SER A 891 -24.63 -2.66 16.02
N HIS A 892 -25.73 -2.32 16.68
CA HIS A 892 -26.43 -3.21 17.62
C HIS A 892 -27.33 -4.21 16.90
N ASN A 893 -27.80 -5.23 17.61
CA ASN A 893 -28.60 -6.33 17.03
C ASN A 893 -29.91 -5.88 16.37
N GLY A 894 -30.53 -4.77 16.81
CA GLY A 894 -31.69 -4.18 16.12
C GLY A 894 -31.47 -3.95 14.62
N ILE A 895 -30.35 -3.32 14.25
CA ILE A 895 -29.96 -3.12 12.84
C ILE A 895 -29.47 -4.44 12.22
N LEU A 896 -28.66 -5.22 12.95
CA LEU A 896 -28.09 -6.46 12.43
C LEU A 896 -29.14 -7.53 12.11
N ARG A 897 -30.28 -7.57 12.83
CA ARG A 897 -31.38 -8.49 12.49
C ARG A 897 -31.95 -8.20 11.11
N LEU A 898 -32.12 -6.93 10.75
CA LEU A 898 -32.55 -6.54 9.41
C LEU A 898 -31.46 -6.88 8.38
N ALA A 899 -30.20 -6.52 8.65
CA ALA A 899 -29.08 -6.81 7.76
C ALA A 899 -28.92 -8.33 7.50
N ASN A 900 -28.97 -9.15 8.56
CA ASN A 900 -28.94 -10.60 8.47
C ASN A 900 -30.15 -11.17 7.72
N SER A 901 -31.33 -10.56 7.85
CA SER A 901 -32.51 -10.97 7.09
C SER A 901 -32.31 -10.73 5.60
N VAL A 902 -31.73 -9.61 5.19
CA VAL A 902 -31.34 -9.34 3.80
C VAL A 902 -30.31 -10.35 3.30
N VAL A 903 -29.27 -10.63 4.09
CA VAL A 903 -28.25 -11.66 3.75
C VAL A 903 -28.88 -13.05 3.61
N LYS A 904 -29.86 -13.39 4.48
CA LYS A 904 -30.61 -14.65 4.39
C LYS A 904 -31.41 -14.71 3.08
N LEU A 905 -32.09 -13.64 2.69
CA LEU A 905 -32.80 -13.57 1.40
C LEU A 905 -31.84 -13.77 0.22
N ILE A 906 -30.65 -13.16 0.27
CA ILE A 906 -29.61 -13.38 -0.75
C ILE A 906 -29.18 -14.85 -0.76
N ARG A 907 -28.99 -15.47 0.40
CA ARG A 907 -28.60 -16.89 0.49
C ARG A 907 -29.68 -17.83 -0.03
N ASP A 908 -30.93 -17.55 0.25
CA ASP A 908 -32.05 -18.43 -0.07
C ASP A 908 -32.42 -18.32 -1.56
N PHE A 909 -32.46 -17.11 -2.12
CA PHE A 909 -32.75 -16.90 -3.55
C PHE A 909 -31.49 -17.01 -4.45
N PHE A 910 -30.32 -16.60 -3.96
CA PHE A 910 -29.06 -16.53 -4.71
C PHE A 910 -27.87 -17.16 -3.95
N PRO A 911 -27.92 -18.45 -3.57
CA PRO A 911 -26.93 -19.11 -2.69
C PRO A 911 -25.48 -19.04 -3.17
N ASN A 912 -25.26 -18.91 -4.48
CA ASN A 912 -23.90 -18.83 -5.05
C ASN A 912 -23.37 -17.38 -5.17
N SER A 913 -24.15 -16.37 -4.78
CA SER A 913 -23.80 -14.94 -4.93
C SER A 913 -23.06 -14.33 -3.73
N ILE A 914 -23.04 -15.05 -2.60
CA ILE A 914 -22.37 -14.70 -1.35
C ILE A 914 -21.74 -15.95 -0.74
N ASP A 915 -20.67 -15.78 0.04
CA ASP A 915 -20.09 -16.90 0.78
C ASP A 915 -20.95 -17.29 2.00
N PRO A 916 -20.97 -18.58 2.35
CA PRO A 916 -21.56 -19.04 3.60
C PRO A 916 -20.69 -18.59 4.77
N LEU A 917 -21.13 -17.55 5.47
CA LEU A 917 -20.51 -17.03 6.68
C LEU A 917 -21.49 -17.11 7.83
N SER A 918 -20.97 -17.15 9.06
CA SER A 918 -21.79 -17.06 10.26
C SER A 918 -22.56 -15.71 10.28
N PRO A 919 -23.81 -15.68 10.76
CA PRO A 919 -24.54 -14.42 10.94
C PRO A 919 -23.74 -13.45 11.80
N GLU A 920 -23.75 -12.17 11.43
CA GLU A 920 -23.12 -11.14 12.25
C GLU A 920 -23.97 -10.84 13.48
N HIS A 921 -23.32 -10.56 14.59
CA HIS A 921 -24.01 -10.28 15.85
C HIS A 921 -23.25 -9.26 16.68
N SER A 922 -23.97 -8.66 17.62
CA SER A 922 -23.47 -7.80 18.69
C SER A 922 -23.94 -8.36 20.04
N GLU A 923 -23.31 -7.96 21.14
CA GLU A 923 -23.76 -8.36 22.48
C GLU A 923 -25.00 -7.60 22.93
N VAL A 924 -25.28 -6.45 22.29
CA VAL A 924 -26.31 -5.51 22.74
C VAL A 924 -27.42 -5.41 21.69
N ASP A 925 -28.67 -5.47 22.19
CA ASP A 925 -29.87 -5.15 21.41
C ASP A 925 -30.07 -3.63 21.30
N GLY A 926 -30.86 -3.19 20.33
CA GLY A 926 -31.16 -1.78 20.17
C GLY A 926 -32.44 -1.56 19.36
N PRO A 927 -32.75 -0.30 19.05
CA PRO A 927 -33.99 0.08 18.39
C PRO A 927 -34.21 -0.70 17.10
N GLN A 928 -35.46 -1.04 16.82
CA GLN A 928 -35.79 -1.66 15.55
C GLN A 928 -35.82 -0.61 14.42
N PRO A 929 -35.45 -0.99 13.19
CA PRO A 929 -35.67 -0.16 12.01
C PRO A 929 -37.12 0.31 11.92
N ILE A 930 -37.33 1.60 11.59
CA ILE A 930 -38.66 2.19 11.45
C ILE A 930 -38.94 2.43 9.97
N ILE A 931 -40.15 2.10 9.53
CA ILE A 931 -40.63 2.36 8.16
C ILE A 931 -41.74 3.40 8.24
N PHE A 932 -41.63 4.48 7.48
CA PHE A 932 -42.64 5.53 7.38
C PHE A 932 -43.46 5.37 6.09
N ASP A 933 -44.79 5.32 6.24
CA ASP A 933 -45.76 5.30 5.13
C ASP A 933 -46.14 6.75 4.74
N GLY A 934 -46.17 7.04 3.44
CA GLY A 934 -46.65 8.33 2.92
C GLY A 934 -45.80 9.55 3.31
N PHE A 935 -44.47 9.40 3.34
CA PHE A 935 -43.56 10.49 3.66
C PHE A 935 -43.74 11.66 2.66
N GLN A 936 -43.80 12.90 3.13
CA GLN A 936 -44.00 14.10 2.30
C GLN A 936 -42.87 15.10 2.52
N GLU A 937 -42.68 16.04 1.58
CA GLU A 937 -41.65 17.09 1.63
C GLU A 937 -41.55 17.80 3.00
N LYS A 938 -42.71 18.09 3.61
CA LYS A 938 -42.81 18.72 4.94
C LYS A 938 -42.16 17.89 6.06
N HIS A 939 -42.03 16.57 5.92
CA HIS A 939 -41.41 15.69 6.93
C HIS A 939 -39.89 15.75 6.92
N PHE A 940 -39.25 16.22 5.83
CA PHE A 940 -37.82 16.54 5.87
C PHE A 940 -37.56 17.68 6.85
N SER A 941 -38.46 18.68 6.92
CA SER A 941 -38.32 19.76 7.89
C SER A 941 -38.41 19.27 9.34
N SER A 942 -39.27 18.29 9.66
CA SER A 942 -39.29 17.67 10.99
C SER A 942 -38.08 16.78 11.30
N PHE A 943 -37.41 16.24 10.27
CA PHE A 943 -36.14 15.52 10.43
C PHE A 943 -34.99 16.47 10.79
N PHE A 944 -35.05 17.74 10.35
CA PHE A 944 -33.99 18.75 10.54
C PHE A 944 -34.32 19.89 11.53
N VAL A 945 -35.59 20.16 11.89
CA VAL A 945 -36.03 21.35 12.67
C VAL A 945 -36.74 20.91 13.95
N GLY A 946 -36.02 20.91 15.07
CA GLY A 946 -36.57 20.80 16.41
C GLY A 946 -36.16 21.96 17.29
N ASN A 947 -36.92 23.07 17.25
CA ASN A 947 -37.24 23.97 18.37
C ASN A 947 -37.82 25.30 17.87
N LYS A 948 -39.13 25.54 18.10
CA LYS A 948 -39.66 26.77 18.71
C LYS A 948 -41.17 26.64 18.98
N GLU A 949 -41.50 26.86 20.24
CA GLU A 949 -42.77 27.37 20.80
C GLU A 949 -43.90 26.39 21.18
N ASN A 950 -44.09 26.37 22.51
CA ASN A 950 -45.32 26.36 23.29
C ASN A 950 -45.88 25.06 23.87
N GLU A 951 -46.00 25.12 25.20
CA GLU A 951 -46.72 24.24 26.08
C GLU A 951 -48.21 24.17 25.72
N GLN A 952 -48.78 23.00 26.03
CA GLN A 952 -50.20 22.64 26.11
C GLN A 952 -50.82 21.98 24.86
N ASN A 953 -50.90 20.65 24.99
CA ASN A 953 -51.86 19.69 24.42
C ASN A 953 -51.51 18.92 23.13
N GLU A 954 -51.52 17.59 23.33
CA GLU A 954 -51.71 16.46 22.42
C GLU A 954 -50.55 16.00 21.51
N HIS A 955 -49.93 14.89 21.93
CA HIS A 955 -49.16 13.89 21.18
C HIS A 955 -48.23 14.40 20.05
N SER A 956 -47.18 15.13 20.43
CA SER A 956 -46.10 15.57 19.54
C SER A 956 -44.91 14.61 19.58
N PHE A 957 -44.53 14.07 18.41
CA PHE A 957 -43.30 13.32 18.16
C PHE A 957 -42.07 14.16 18.49
N THR A 958 -41.36 13.82 19.57
CA THR A 958 -40.10 14.45 19.96
C THR A 958 -38.91 13.57 19.60
N TYR A 959 -38.12 13.97 18.61
CA TYR A 959 -36.73 13.53 18.43
C TYR A 959 -35.84 14.77 18.26
N SER A 960 -34.76 14.87 19.05
CA SER A 960 -33.89 16.05 19.13
C SER A 960 -32.76 15.94 18.10
N ILE A 961 -32.56 16.95 17.22
CA ILE A 961 -31.30 17.16 16.47
C ILE A 961 -31.01 18.66 16.21
N CYS A 962 -29.72 18.98 16.37
CA CYS A 962 -28.88 20.13 15.98
C CYS A 962 -29.51 21.41 15.40
N MET A 963 -29.42 22.49 16.18
CA MET A 963 -29.09 23.83 15.68
C MET A 963 -27.73 24.23 16.25
N ASP A 964 -26.75 24.49 15.38
CA ASP A 964 -25.78 25.58 15.56
C ASP A 964 -24.86 25.69 14.35
N THR A 965 -25.15 26.67 13.47
CA THR A 965 -24.15 27.18 12.50
C THR A 965 -24.30 28.67 12.20
N LYS A 966 -24.80 29.46 13.16
CA LYS A 966 -24.69 30.94 13.11
C LYS A 966 -24.68 31.56 14.51
N CYS A 967 -23.49 31.92 15.03
CA CYS A 967 -23.35 33.14 15.84
C CYS A 967 -21.89 33.60 15.91
N ARG A 968 -21.62 34.75 15.26
CA ARG A 968 -20.36 35.48 15.37
C ARG A 968 -20.59 36.66 16.33
N LYS A 969 -19.95 36.62 17.50
CA LYS A 969 -19.39 37.74 18.33
C LYS A 969 -19.52 37.45 19.85
N GLN A 970 -18.35 37.31 20.48
CA GLN A 970 -18.02 37.55 21.89
C GLN A 970 -19.02 37.08 22.97
N THR A 971 -18.75 35.93 23.59
CA THR A 971 -18.39 35.82 25.03
C THR A 971 -18.16 34.34 25.40
N THR A 972 -17.24 34.13 26.35
CA THR A 972 -16.76 32.87 26.93
C THR A 972 -17.86 31.91 27.41
N LEU A 973 -17.86 30.64 26.97
CA LEU A 973 -18.04 29.38 27.75
C LEU A 973 -18.51 28.19 26.88
N SER A 974 -17.80 27.06 27.02
CA SER A 974 -18.12 25.67 26.61
C SER A 974 -18.47 25.38 25.14
N GLN A 975 -17.44 25.20 24.31
CA GLN A 975 -17.55 24.50 23.02
C GLN A 975 -17.87 23.01 23.25
N LYS A 976 -19.07 22.55 22.86
CA LYS A 976 -19.35 21.13 22.64
C LYS A 976 -18.58 20.68 21.39
N GLN A 977 -17.42 20.06 21.60
CA GLN A 977 -16.74 19.30 20.54
C GLN A 977 -17.68 18.19 20.04
N SER A 978 -17.95 18.16 18.74
CA SER A 978 -18.69 17.10 18.05
C SER A 978 -18.11 15.72 18.39
N SER A 979 -18.97 14.75 18.66
CA SER A 979 -18.55 13.36 18.83
C SER A 979 -17.94 12.83 17.54
N PHE A 980 -16.61 12.68 17.52
CA PHE A 980 -15.88 12.10 16.40
C PHE A 980 -16.46 10.72 16.00
N ILE A 981 -16.94 10.60 14.76
CA ILE A 981 -17.17 9.33 14.09
C ILE A 981 -15.95 9.07 13.21
N GLU A 982 -15.25 7.95 13.44
CA GLU A 982 -13.96 7.65 12.82
C GLU A 982 -14.05 7.63 11.29
N PHE A 983 -15.15 7.08 10.75
CA PHE A 983 -15.40 7.02 9.31
C PHE A 983 -16.76 7.64 8.90
N GLY A 984 -17.16 8.82 9.41
CA GLY A 984 -18.35 9.49 8.87
C GLY A 984 -18.89 10.68 9.64
N ALA A 985 -20.23 10.84 9.62
CA ALA A 985 -20.96 12.00 10.16
C ALA A 985 -22.17 11.54 10.99
N ASP A 986 -22.73 12.42 11.81
CA ASP A 986 -23.82 12.02 12.71
C ASP A 986 -25.04 11.49 11.93
N GLN A 987 -25.42 12.14 10.84
CA GLN A 987 -26.62 11.77 10.09
C GLN A 987 -26.43 11.87 8.58
N VAL A 988 -27.14 11.01 7.84
CA VAL A 988 -27.15 11.02 6.38
C VAL A 988 -28.49 10.57 5.80
N ILE A 989 -28.85 11.16 4.66
CA ILE A 989 -29.91 10.64 3.78
C ILE A 989 -29.23 9.86 2.66
N ILE A 990 -29.60 8.58 2.52
CA ILE A 990 -29.10 7.71 1.45
C ILE A 990 -30.20 7.50 0.42
N VAL A 991 -29.87 7.75 -0.84
CA VAL A 991 -30.74 7.60 -2.01
C VAL A 991 -30.15 6.61 -3.02
N ARG A 992 -30.96 6.13 -3.98
CA ARG A 992 -30.50 5.13 -4.97
C ARG A 992 -29.58 5.70 -6.04
N ASP A 993 -29.87 6.90 -6.54
CA ASP A 993 -29.24 7.47 -7.72
C ASP A 993 -28.99 8.98 -7.59
N ASP A 994 -28.18 9.51 -8.52
CA ASP A 994 -27.76 10.91 -8.54
C ASP A 994 -28.92 11.87 -8.85
N GLU A 995 -29.92 11.43 -9.60
CA GLU A 995 -31.09 12.25 -9.93
C GLU A 995 -31.90 12.55 -8.66
N THR A 996 -32.17 11.51 -7.86
CA THR A 996 -32.83 11.61 -6.57
C THR A 996 -31.98 12.38 -5.56
N LYS A 997 -30.65 12.19 -5.58
CA LYS A 997 -29.73 12.98 -4.74
C LYS A 997 -29.88 14.48 -5.03
N LEU A 998 -29.82 14.88 -6.30
CA LEU A 998 -29.97 16.28 -6.71
C LEU A 998 -31.35 16.83 -6.35
N TYR A 999 -32.41 16.02 -6.47
CA TYR A 999 -33.75 16.40 -6.05
C TYR A 999 -33.82 16.65 -4.54
N VAL A 1000 -33.42 15.69 -3.70
CA VAL A 1000 -33.45 15.83 -2.24
C VAL A 1000 -32.56 16.98 -1.76
N MET A 1001 -31.38 17.16 -2.36
CA MET A 1001 -30.49 18.29 -2.05
C MET A 1001 -31.15 19.64 -2.35
N LYS A 1002 -31.98 19.75 -3.40
CA LYS A 1002 -32.76 20.97 -3.67
C LYS A 1002 -33.85 21.20 -2.63
N LEU A 1003 -34.48 20.14 -2.12
CA LEU A 1003 -35.53 20.22 -1.10
C LEU A 1003 -34.98 20.66 0.27
N ILE A 1004 -33.88 20.03 0.73
CA ILE A 1004 -33.34 20.26 2.07
C ILE A 1004 -32.29 21.39 2.12
N GLY A 1005 -31.81 21.84 0.96
CA GLY A 1005 -30.74 22.83 0.86
C GLY A 1005 -29.44 22.34 1.51
N LYS A 1006 -28.88 23.15 2.44
CA LYS A 1006 -27.68 22.81 3.21
C LYS A 1006 -27.99 22.20 4.59
N ALA A 1007 -29.23 21.81 4.85
CA ALA A 1007 -29.65 21.34 6.17
C ALA A 1007 -29.15 19.93 6.52
N GLY A 1008 -28.73 19.12 5.53
CA GLY A 1008 -28.27 17.76 5.77
C GLY A 1008 -27.39 17.19 4.67
N LEU A 1009 -26.72 16.08 4.98
CA LEU A 1009 -25.87 15.33 4.06
C LEU A 1009 -26.71 14.33 3.26
N VAL A 1010 -26.62 14.37 1.93
CA VAL A 1010 -27.30 13.43 1.01
C VAL A 1010 -26.26 12.71 0.18
N MET A 1011 -26.32 11.38 0.16
CA MET A 1011 -25.36 10.54 -0.56
C MET A 1011 -26.07 9.42 -1.31
N THR A 1012 -25.49 8.96 -2.40
CA THR A 1012 -25.93 7.69 -3.01
C THR A 1012 -25.42 6.50 -2.20
N VAL A 1013 -26.00 5.31 -2.43
CA VAL A 1013 -25.49 4.06 -1.82
C VAL A 1013 -24.01 3.83 -2.13
N PHE A 1014 -23.56 4.19 -3.33
CA PHE A 1014 -22.16 4.04 -3.75
C PHE A 1014 -21.23 4.98 -3.00
N GLU A 1015 -21.61 6.24 -2.85
CA GLU A 1015 -20.80 7.24 -2.13
C GLU A 1015 -20.73 6.95 -0.63
N ALA A 1016 -21.84 6.50 -0.03
CA ALA A 1016 -21.89 6.15 1.39
C ALA A 1016 -21.11 4.87 1.73
N LYS A 1017 -20.75 4.05 0.72
CA LYS A 1017 -20.01 2.81 0.93
C LYS A 1017 -18.62 3.10 1.53
N GLY A 1018 -18.24 2.33 2.54
CA GLY A 1018 -17.01 2.56 3.31
C GLY A 1018 -17.14 3.63 4.39
N MET A 1019 -18.29 4.32 4.48
CA MET A 1019 -18.60 5.30 5.53
C MET A 1019 -19.54 4.72 6.59
N GLU A 1020 -19.66 5.40 7.74
CA GLU A 1020 -20.55 5.03 8.84
C GLU A 1020 -21.21 6.27 9.45
N PHE A 1021 -22.47 6.15 9.87
CA PHE A 1021 -23.25 7.28 10.39
C PHE A 1021 -24.03 6.86 11.63
N ASN A 1022 -24.26 7.76 12.59
CA ASN A 1022 -25.07 7.41 13.75
C ASN A 1022 -26.50 7.08 13.30
N ASP A 1023 -27.10 7.96 12.51
CA ASP A 1023 -28.44 7.75 11.96
C ASP A 1023 -28.48 7.79 10.43
N VAL A 1024 -29.26 6.89 9.84
CA VAL A 1024 -29.43 6.77 8.39
C VAL A 1024 -30.90 6.84 8.02
N LEU A 1025 -31.24 7.71 7.08
CA LEU A 1025 -32.54 7.74 6.42
C LEU A 1025 -32.40 7.20 5.00
N LEU A 1026 -33.06 6.07 4.69
CA LEU A 1026 -33.21 5.58 3.32
C LEU A 1026 -34.46 6.22 2.70
N TYR A 1027 -34.28 6.98 1.63
CA TYR A 1027 -35.38 7.67 0.96
C TYR A 1027 -35.62 7.09 -0.44
N ASN A 1028 -36.87 6.70 -0.69
CA ASN A 1028 -37.37 6.11 -1.94
C ASN A 1028 -36.50 4.96 -2.48
N PHE A 1029 -35.89 4.18 -1.58
CA PHE A 1029 -34.97 3.11 -1.94
C PHE A 1029 -35.61 2.08 -2.88
N PHE A 1030 -36.84 1.67 -2.58
CA PHE A 1030 -37.59 0.69 -3.36
C PHE A 1030 -38.30 1.35 -4.55
N THR A 1031 -38.86 2.55 -4.37
CA THR A 1031 -39.54 3.31 -5.43
C THR A 1031 -38.63 3.61 -6.62
N ASP A 1032 -37.37 3.96 -6.34
CA ASP A 1032 -36.34 4.31 -7.33
C ASP A 1032 -35.49 3.09 -7.75
N SER A 1033 -35.81 1.89 -7.22
CA SER A 1033 -35.11 0.67 -7.59
C SER A 1033 -35.42 0.23 -9.03
N PRO A 1034 -34.41 -0.15 -9.84
CA PRO A 1034 -34.60 -0.68 -11.18
C PRO A 1034 -35.31 -2.05 -11.20
N ALA A 1035 -35.42 -2.74 -10.06
CA ALA A 1035 -36.15 -4.00 -9.98
C ALA A 1035 -37.69 -3.81 -10.02
N CYS A 1036 -38.21 -2.64 -9.64
CA CYS A 1036 -39.63 -2.31 -9.65
C CYS A 1036 -40.50 -3.46 -9.06
N ARG A 1037 -41.51 -3.94 -9.81
CA ARG A 1037 -42.43 -5.02 -9.37
C ARG A 1037 -41.76 -6.36 -9.07
N LYS A 1038 -40.49 -6.57 -9.43
CA LYS A 1038 -39.77 -7.82 -9.15
C LYS A 1038 -39.55 -8.04 -7.65
N TRP A 1039 -39.52 -6.97 -6.83
CA TRP A 1039 -39.43 -7.07 -5.37
C TRP A 1039 -40.51 -7.94 -4.74
N ARG A 1040 -41.70 -8.03 -5.36
CA ARG A 1040 -42.82 -8.87 -4.89
C ARG A 1040 -42.46 -10.35 -4.74
N VAL A 1041 -41.45 -10.86 -5.44
CA VAL A 1041 -41.01 -12.26 -5.29
C VAL A 1041 -40.49 -12.55 -3.88
N ILE A 1042 -39.98 -11.55 -3.15
CA ILE A 1042 -39.48 -11.71 -1.79
C ILE A 1042 -40.60 -12.12 -0.84
N LEU A 1043 -41.84 -11.70 -1.12
CA LEU A 1043 -43.02 -12.10 -0.35
C LEU A 1043 -43.24 -13.63 -0.38
N SER A 1044 -42.66 -14.36 -1.35
CA SER A 1044 -42.77 -15.83 -1.41
C SER A 1044 -41.93 -16.52 -0.33
N ALA A 1045 -40.96 -15.81 0.25
CA ALA A 1045 -40.19 -16.29 1.40
C ALA A 1045 -40.94 -16.12 2.74
N LEU A 1046 -42.07 -15.39 2.76
CA LEU A 1046 -42.91 -15.20 3.93
C LEU A 1046 -44.02 -16.27 3.92
N SER A 1047 -44.09 -17.08 4.97
CA SER A 1047 -44.94 -18.27 5.07
C SER A 1047 -46.45 -18.01 5.20
N GLU A 1048 -46.89 -16.75 5.21
CA GLU A 1048 -48.26 -16.35 5.61
C GLU A 1048 -49.03 -15.53 4.54
N ASN A 1049 -48.62 -15.55 3.28
CA ASN A 1049 -49.32 -14.78 2.24
C ASN A 1049 -50.45 -15.57 1.58
N SER A 1050 -51.67 -15.04 1.67
CA SER A 1050 -52.90 -15.55 1.04
C SER A 1050 -53.07 -15.09 -0.41
N ASP A 1051 -52.31 -14.08 -0.84
CA ASP A 1051 -52.32 -13.54 -2.20
C ASP A 1051 -51.45 -14.34 -3.19
N PRO A 1052 -51.77 -14.34 -4.50
CA PRO A 1052 -50.93 -14.98 -5.52
C PRO A 1052 -49.58 -14.26 -5.67
N VAL A 1053 -48.55 -14.80 -5.00
CA VAL A 1053 -47.17 -14.29 -5.08
C VAL A 1053 -46.42 -14.90 -6.28
N PRO A 1054 -45.65 -14.13 -7.06
CA PRO A 1054 -44.85 -14.67 -8.16
C PRO A 1054 -43.82 -15.69 -7.66
N THR A 1055 -43.68 -16.82 -8.38
CA THR A 1055 -42.65 -17.82 -8.12
C THR A 1055 -41.27 -17.31 -8.53
N PHE A 1056 -40.26 -17.60 -7.70
CA PHE A 1056 -38.89 -17.24 -8.01
C PHE A 1056 -38.36 -17.93 -9.27
N SER A 1057 -37.61 -17.16 -10.05
CA SER A 1057 -36.96 -17.59 -11.29
C SER A 1057 -35.68 -16.77 -11.45
N TYR A 1058 -34.54 -17.45 -11.60
CA TYR A 1058 -33.24 -16.79 -11.73
C TYR A 1058 -33.22 -15.79 -12.88
N GLU A 1059 -33.70 -16.15 -14.07
CA GLU A 1059 -33.67 -15.27 -15.26
C GLU A 1059 -34.42 -13.96 -15.06
N LYS A 1060 -35.59 -14.02 -14.42
CA LYS A 1060 -36.46 -12.84 -14.26
C LYS A 1060 -36.02 -11.96 -13.10
N HIS A 1061 -35.50 -12.58 -12.04
CA HIS A 1061 -35.29 -11.94 -10.74
C HIS A 1061 -33.82 -11.70 -10.38
N TYR A 1062 -32.85 -12.07 -11.23
CA TYR A 1062 -31.42 -11.90 -10.93
C TYR A 1062 -31.01 -10.49 -10.52
N ILE A 1063 -31.68 -9.45 -11.04
CA ILE A 1063 -31.46 -8.05 -10.63
C ILE A 1063 -31.59 -7.86 -9.11
N LEU A 1064 -32.46 -8.62 -8.44
CA LEU A 1064 -32.65 -8.56 -6.99
C LEU A 1064 -31.40 -9.00 -6.21
N SER A 1065 -30.52 -9.81 -6.79
CA SER A 1065 -29.22 -10.13 -6.18
C SER A 1065 -28.40 -8.85 -5.95
N SER A 1066 -28.33 -7.98 -6.95
CA SER A 1066 -27.65 -6.69 -6.82
C SER A 1066 -28.41 -5.74 -5.91
N GLU A 1067 -29.74 -5.66 -6.04
CA GLU A 1067 -30.54 -4.75 -5.24
C GLU A 1067 -30.53 -5.09 -3.73
N LEU A 1068 -30.57 -6.38 -3.38
CA LEU A 1068 -30.44 -6.82 -1.98
C LEU A 1068 -29.06 -6.46 -1.41
N LYS A 1069 -27.99 -6.54 -2.22
CA LYS A 1069 -26.66 -6.08 -1.80
C LYS A 1069 -26.62 -4.56 -1.59
N HIS A 1070 -27.27 -3.77 -2.45
CA HIS A 1070 -27.40 -2.32 -2.23
C HIS A 1070 -28.16 -2.01 -0.94
N LEU A 1071 -29.24 -2.74 -0.66
CA LEU A 1071 -30.02 -2.58 0.56
C LEU A 1071 -29.17 -2.94 1.79
N TYR A 1072 -28.43 -4.06 1.73
CA TYR A 1072 -27.50 -4.44 2.79
C TYR A 1072 -26.42 -3.37 3.04
N VAL A 1073 -25.81 -2.83 1.99
CA VAL A 1073 -24.81 -1.74 2.12
C VAL A 1073 -25.43 -0.53 2.80
N ALA A 1074 -26.61 -0.10 2.36
CA ALA A 1074 -27.32 1.06 2.89
C ALA A 1074 -27.69 0.88 4.37
N ILE A 1075 -28.22 -0.29 4.75
CA ILE A 1075 -28.58 -0.62 6.14
C ILE A 1075 -27.35 -0.59 7.06
N THR A 1076 -26.26 -1.20 6.61
CA THR A 1076 -25.03 -1.35 7.41
C THR A 1076 -24.19 -0.07 7.51
N ARG A 1077 -24.69 1.07 6.99
CA ARG A 1077 -24.07 2.38 7.25
C ARG A 1077 -24.47 2.93 8.62
N ALA A 1078 -25.61 2.51 9.17
CA ALA A 1078 -26.13 3.01 10.45
C ALA A 1078 -25.44 2.39 11.67
N ARG A 1079 -25.20 3.20 12.70
CA ARG A 1079 -24.67 2.74 14.00
C ARG A 1079 -25.75 2.66 15.08
N GLN A 1080 -26.73 3.58 15.03
CA GLN A 1080 -27.75 3.78 16.07
C GLN A 1080 -29.17 3.65 15.52
N ARG A 1081 -29.53 4.39 14.46
CA ARG A 1081 -30.91 4.36 13.94
C ARG A 1081 -30.94 4.24 12.43
N ILE A 1082 -31.96 3.55 11.95
CA ILE A 1082 -32.27 3.46 10.54
C ILE A 1082 -33.77 3.69 10.31
N TRP A 1083 -34.06 4.60 9.39
CA TRP A 1083 -35.39 4.92 8.93
C TRP A 1083 -35.50 4.61 7.44
N ILE A 1084 -36.64 4.08 7.01
CA ILE A 1084 -36.94 3.83 5.61
C ILE A 1084 -38.21 4.59 5.25
N CYS A 1085 -38.11 5.50 4.30
CA CYS A 1085 -39.20 6.33 3.81
C CYS A 1085 -39.49 6.01 2.34
N GLU A 1086 -40.73 5.70 2.04
CA GLU A 1086 -41.22 5.51 0.67
C GLU A 1086 -42.43 6.43 0.42
N GLU A 1087 -42.39 7.19 -0.66
CA GLU A 1087 -43.50 8.06 -1.06
C GLU A 1087 -44.63 7.30 -1.75
N ASN A 1088 -44.31 6.26 -2.54
CA ASN A 1088 -45.28 5.56 -3.38
C ASN A 1088 -45.62 4.16 -2.88
N LYS A 1089 -46.79 4.06 -2.22
CA LYS A 1089 -47.33 2.84 -1.62
C LYS A 1089 -47.58 1.70 -2.62
N GLU A 1090 -47.97 1.98 -3.86
CA GLU A 1090 -48.30 0.96 -4.88
C GLU A 1090 -47.06 0.25 -5.45
N ARG A 1091 -45.87 0.85 -5.31
CA ARG A 1091 -44.61 0.19 -5.69
C ARG A 1091 -44.00 -0.61 -4.52
N PHE A 1092 -44.39 -0.31 -3.29
CA PHE A 1092 -43.90 -0.95 -2.07
C PHE A 1092 -44.75 -2.17 -1.62
N THR A 1093 -46.06 -2.15 -1.89
CA THR A 1093 -47.01 -3.27 -1.63
C THR A 1093 -47.18 -4.18 -2.85
#